data_AF-A0A2P6QYL5-F1
#
_entry.id   AF-A0A2P6QYL5-F1
#
_cell.length_a   1.000
_cell.length_b   1.000
_cell.length_c   1.000
_cell.angle_alpha   90.00
_cell.angle_beta   90.00
_cell.angle_gamma   90.00
#
_symmetry.space_group_name_H-M   'P 1'
#
loop_
_entity.id
_entity.type
_entity.pdbx_description
1 polymer ?
#
loop_
_entity_poly.entity_id
_entity_poly.type
_entity_poly.pdbx_seq_one_letter_code
_entity_poly.pdbx_strand_id
1 'polypeptide(L)'
;MRSKTSDEWRSILKSKTWDSPEGEKRIFPILKLSFDDLKPPSLKQCFAYCSMFVKDFDIEKDDLIQLWMAQGWLHPFSDKSLEMEERGNEYFKILLAKSFFQDVTKDYGGNVTKCKMHDLVHDLAEHVSKSRNLCSLFSNGEVLGSNLLNFKSLRVLNLYKADIMELPISIGKLKHLRYLNVLKTRIKTFPKSIGQLYNLQTLKIHYQLEEFPREIANLINLRHIYFGRYMKVPGGILRQLTNLRSLPFLKVGNKTGPGIEELGCLNQLHDTLSIYGLENVGDGGEASKANLVEKKHIRKLILDWKPSRPSHNVENDDDVLEGLRPHSSLEFLEIQGFMGVKLPSWLLLAHNLKEIELLGCNKCEGVPVLGHLPNLSCVKIMRMENLTRIGSEFYGDDHVNCGNGSSKEPRPLFPALKTLHIEGAQNLIEWMEAPRERASVVFPCLEELTLIKCHKLTSAPSHFPSLKKLVIEWMDSGGMPIASILSNQLTTLTYLSFLGVKGLTCLPGGMLEKNKNLAHLDISQCSDLTCISPQSQGFEYCCASLSYLRIRICHYLRYLPDGLLTPSLKEMELYYCPNLQYIPDATHGGLTSLETLSLTLCCDITSIPFSQGLPALGKLHIDQCWELSSLPLVD
;
A
#
# COMPACT_ATOMS: atom_id res chain seq x y z
N MET A 1 13.14 17.21 24.78
CA MET A 1 12.85 17.72 26.14
C MET A 1 11.37 18.05 26.41
N ARG A 2 10.43 17.67 25.53
CA ARG A 2 9.01 18.05 25.64
C ARG A 2 8.23 17.40 26.81
N SER A 3 8.86 16.47 27.54
CA SER A 3 8.26 15.71 28.64
C SER A 3 8.79 16.08 30.03
N LYS A 4 9.61 17.14 30.15
CA LYS A 4 10.22 17.56 31.43
C LYS A 4 9.25 18.38 32.28
N THR A 5 9.32 18.19 33.60
CA THR A 5 8.51 18.96 34.56
C THR A 5 9.04 20.38 34.71
N SER A 6 8.22 21.29 35.26
CA SER A 6 8.58 22.70 35.48
C SER A 6 9.88 22.87 36.29
N ASP A 7 10.11 21.99 37.27
CA ASP A 7 11.28 22.05 38.14
C ASP A 7 12.55 21.57 37.43
N GLU A 8 12.44 20.57 36.55
CA GLU A 8 13.54 20.12 35.70
C GLU A 8 13.95 21.21 34.70
N TRP A 9 12.98 21.93 34.12
CA TRP A 9 13.26 23.08 33.27
C TRP A 9 13.95 24.23 34.02
N ARG A 10 13.52 24.52 35.26
CA ARG A 10 14.20 25.52 36.12
C ARG A 10 15.63 25.13 36.46
N SER A 11 15.93 23.84 36.62
CA SER A 11 17.30 23.36 36.84
C SER A 11 18.19 23.54 35.60
N ILE A 12 17.66 23.24 34.40
CA ILE A 12 18.35 23.42 33.12
C ILE A 12 18.58 24.91 32.79
N LEU A 13 17.64 25.78 33.14
CA LEU A 13 17.81 27.22 32.99
C LEU A 13 18.97 27.76 33.86
N LYS A 14 19.18 27.16 35.04
CA LYS A 14 20.24 27.55 35.99
C LYS A 14 21.61 26.95 35.67
N SER A 15 21.72 25.97 34.78
CA SER A 15 23.03 25.46 34.35
C SER A 15 23.69 26.47 33.40
N LYS A 16 24.94 26.88 33.68
CA LYS A 16 25.73 27.85 32.89
C LYS A 16 26.08 27.42 31.45
N THR A 17 25.36 26.44 30.90
CA THR A 17 25.49 25.91 29.53
C THR A 17 25.11 26.91 28.44
N TRP A 18 24.50 28.05 28.81
CA TRP A 18 23.92 29.03 27.89
C TRP A 18 24.84 30.22 27.54
N ASP A 19 25.95 30.39 28.26
CA ASP A 19 26.77 31.62 28.27
C ASP A 19 27.90 31.64 27.21
N SER A 20 27.88 30.75 26.22
CA SER A 20 28.91 30.70 25.16
C SER A 20 28.60 31.70 24.02
N PRO A 21 29.59 32.49 23.54
CA PRO A 21 29.39 33.40 22.43
C PRO A 21 29.44 32.65 21.08
N GLU A 22 28.59 33.09 20.14
CA GLU A 22 28.41 32.66 18.73
C GLU A 22 27.45 31.48 18.43
N GLY A 23 26.65 31.66 17.37
CA GLY A 23 25.41 30.92 17.07
C GLY A 23 25.53 29.39 17.00
N GLU A 24 26.52 28.86 16.27
CA GLU A 24 26.72 27.40 16.12
C GLU A 24 27.24 26.74 17.41
N LYS A 25 28.13 27.44 18.15
CA LYS A 25 28.66 26.97 19.45
C LYS A 25 27.58 26.93 20.54
N ARG A 26 26.46 27.64 20.36
CA ARG A 26 25.32 27.63 21.27
C ARG A 26 24.40 26.42 21.07
N ILE A 27 24.29 25.91 19.84
CA ILE A 27 23.42 24.77 19.52
C ILE A 27 23.98 23.46 20.07
N PHE A 28 25.31 23.31 20.03
CA PHE A 28 25.96 22.08 20.47
C PHE A 28 25.70 21.70 21.94
N PRO A 29 25.84 22.60 22.95
CA PRO A 29 25.44 22.32 24.33
C PRO A 29 23.96 21.93 24.48
N ILE A 30 23.07 22.53 23.68
CA ILE A 30 21.63 22.26 23.73
C ILE A 30 21.31 20.84 23.22
N LEU A 31 21.92 20.46 22.10
CA LEU A 31 21.80 19.09 21.56
C LEU A 31 22.43 18.08 22.53
N LYS A 32 23.58 18.42 23.13
CA LYS A 32 24.27 17.59 24.11
C LYS A 32 23.40 17.32 25.35
N LEU A 33 22.67 18.32 25.86
CA LEU A 33 21.70 18.12 26.95
C LEU A 33 20.62 17.08 26.58
N SER A 34 20.14 17.12 25.33
CA SER A 34 19.14 16.15 24.85
C SER A 34 19.71 14.73 24.77
N PHE A 35 20.99 14.59 24.43
CA PHE A 35 21.72 13.32 24.43
C PHE A 35 22.00 12.82 25.85
N ASP A 36 22.39 13.70 26.76
CA ASP A 36 22.69 13.34 28.15
C ASP A 36 21.45 12.79 28.87
N ASP A 37 20.27 13.24 28.45
CA ASP A 37 18.94 12.79 28.91
C ASP A 37 18.49 11.43 28.32
N LEU A 38 19.21 10.85 27.34
CA LEU A 38 18.89 9.53 26.81
C LEU A 38 19.18 8.44 27.86
N LYS A 39 18.15 7.69 28.24
CA LYS A 39 18.27 6.49 29.06
C LYS A 39 17.60 5.34 28.31
N PRO A 40 18.18 4.12 28.31
CA PRO A 40 19.39 3.65 29.00
C PRO A 40 20.72 3.95 28.25
N PRO A 41 21.91 3.62 28.83
CA PRO A 41 23.21 3.83 28.16
C PRO A 41 23.35 3.16 26.79
N SER A 42 22.70 2.02 26.57
CA SER A 42 22.64 1.35 25.27
C SER A 42 21.96 2.21 24.20
N LEU A 43 20.97 3.02 24.55
CA LEU A 43 20.35 3.98 23.63
C LEU A 43 21.34 5.08 23.22
N LYS A 44 22.18 5.54 24.15
CA LYS A 44 23.27 6.49 23.82
C LYS A 44 24.27 5.88 22.84
N GLN A 45 24.59 4.60 22.98
CA GLN A 45 25.46 3.89 22.05
C GLN A 45 24.81 3.75 20.66
N CYS A 46 23.51 3.41 20.61
CA CYS A 46 22.74 3.35 19.37
C CYS A 46 22.74 4.70 18.63
N PHE A 47 22.54 5.80 19.36
CA PHE A 47 22.67 7.15 18.82
C PHE A 47 24.08 7.44 18.29
N ALA A 48 25.12 7.23 19.10
CA ALA A 48 26.51 7.49 18.72
C ALA A 48 26.92 6.72 17.46
N TYR A 49 26.43 5.49 17.30
CA TYR A 49 26.68 4.65 16.12
C TYR A 49 26.14 5.24 14.82
N CYS A 50 25.13 6.12 14.88
CA CYS A 50 24.59 6.77 13.70
C CYS A 50 25.60 7.71 13.00
N SER A 51 26.70 8.08 13.66
CA SER A 51 27.83 8.79 13.05
C SER A 51 28.56 8.00 11.94
N MET A 52 28.24 6.71 11.77
CA MET A 52 28.78 5.88 10.70
C MET A 52 28.08 6.11 9.34
N PHE A 53 26.91 6.75 9.34
CA PHE A 53 26.15 7.02 8.12
C PHE A 53 26.58 8.35 7.51
N VAL A 54 26.36 8.51 6.21
CA VAL A 54 26.61 9.80 5.56
C VAL A 54 25.59 10.82 6.08
N LYS A 55 26.10 12.03 6.35
CA LYS A 55 25.31 13.23 6.65
C LYS A 55 24.10 13.41 5.72
N ASP A 56 22.94 13.71 6.30
CA ASP A 56 21.65 13.90 5.63
C ASP A 56 21.17 12.77 4.68
N PHE A 57 21.75 11.57 4.81
CA PHE A 57 21.36 10.42 4.01
C PHE A 57 20.14 9.68 4.58
N ASP A 58 19.33 9.06 3.72
CA ASP A 58 18.19 8.24 4.13
C ASP A 58 18.65 6.96 4.83
N ILE A 59 18.21 6.79 6.07
CA ILE A 59 18.48 5.60 6.88
C ILE A 59 17.22 4.73 6.90
N GLU A 60 17.32 3.50 6.39
CA GLU A 60 16.28 2.48 6.53
C GLU A 60 16.22 2.05 8.00
N LYS A 61 15.03 2.16 8.61
CA LYS A 61 14.82 1.93 10.03
C LYS A 61 15.22 0.52 10.47
N ASP A 62 14.77 -0.51 9.74
CA ASP A 62 15.01 -1.90 10.13
C ASP A 62 16.49 -2.27 9.96
N ASP A 63 17.17 -1.70 8.98
CA ASP A 63 18.61 -1.87 8.79
C ASP A 63 19.39 -1.28 9.98
N LEU A 64 19.00 -0.09 10.44
CA LEU A 64 19.60 0.55 11.60
C LEU A 64 19.40 -0.31 12.87
N ILE A 65 18.19 -0.83 13.07
CA ILE A 65 17.89 -1.72 14.20
C ILE A 65 18.76 -3.00 14.11
N GLN A 66 18.85 -3.64 12.94
CA GLN A 66 19.69 -4.83 12.73
C GLN A 66 21.17 -4.56 13.00
N LEU A 67 21.66 -3.36 12.68
CA LEU A 67 23.02 -2.94 13.02
C LEU A 67 23.21 -2.79 14.53
N TRP A 68 22.26 -2.18 15.24
CA TRP A 68 22.28 -2.11 16.71
C TRP A 68 22.19 -3.50 17.38
N MET A 69 21.41 -4.41 16.81
CA MET A 69 21.35 -5.82 17.23
C MET A 69 22.72 -6.48 17.09
N ALA A 70 23.37 -6.29 15.95
CA ALA A 70 24.70 -6.84 15.68
C ALA A 70 25.77 -6.29 16.62
N GLN A 71 25.65 -5.05 17.08
CA GLN A 71 26.51 -4.52 18.14
C GLN A 71 26.22 -5.12 19.51
N GLY A 72 25.03 -5.69 19.72
CA GLY A 72 24.64 -6.30 20.99
C GLY A 72 24.19 -5.29 22.04
N TRP A 73 23.65 -4.14 21.64
CA TRP A 73 23.16 -3.12 22.57
C TRP A 73 21.68 -3.28 22.93
N LEU A 74 20.97 -4.19 22.26
CA LEU A 74 19.54 -4.37 22.41
C LEU A 74 19.17 -5.58 23.29
N HIS A 75 19.93 -5.89 24.35
CA HIS A 75 19.63 -7.02 25.25
C HIS A 75 18.64 -6.66 26.39
N PRO A 76 17.86 -7.63 26.93
CA PRO A 76 16.86 -7.36 27.95
C PRO A 76 17.44 -6.95 29.30
N PHE A 77 16.91 -5.87 29.88
CA PHE A 77 17.34 -5.35 31.17
C PHE A 77 16.59 -5.96 32.38
N SER A 78 15.41 -6.58 32.21
CA SER A 78 14.70 -7.39 33.23
C SER A 78 13.31 -7.89 32.75
N ASP A 79 12.73 -8.82 33.52
CA ASP A 79 11.40 -9.49 33.63
C ASP A 79 10.28 -9.37 32.57
N LYS A 80 10.32 -8.39 31.66
CA LYS A 80 9.56 -8.41 30.41
C LYS A 80 10.55 -8.62 29.28
N SER A 81 10.74 -9.87 28.84
CA SER A 81 11.70 -10.22 27.79
C SER A 81 11.25 -9.71 26.41
N LEU A 82 11.27 -8.39 26.20
CA LEU A 82 11.10 -7.78 24.88
C LEU A 82 12.21 -8.27 23.95
N GLU A 83 11.82 -8.63 22.73
CA GLU A 83 12.74 -9.06 21.70
C GLU A 83 13.68 -7.91 21.26
N MET A 84 14.78 -8.25 20.59
CA MET A 84 15.79 -7.24 20.21
C MET A 84 15.23 -6.23 19.22
N GLU A 85 14.40 -6.67 18.27
CA GLU A 85 13.73 -5.87 17.25
C GLU A 85 12.73 -4.91 17.88
N GLU A 86 11.95 -5.39 18.86
CA GLU A 86 10.99 -4.57 19.60
C GLU A 86 11.71 -3.48 20.41
N ARG A 87 12.80 -3.84 21.11
CA ARG A 87 13.64 -2.88 21.83
C ARG A 87 14.30 -1.87 20.88
N GLY A 88 14.78 -2.33 19.72
CA GLY A 88 15.33 -1.46 18.69
C GLY A 88 14.30 -0.46 18.18
N ASN A 89 13.07 -0.91 17.98
CA ASN A 89 11.95 -0.06 17.58
C ASN A 89 11.57 0.95 18.67
N GLU A 90 11.61 0.56 19.95
CA GLU A 90 11.44 1.49 21.09
C GLU A 90 12.52 2.57 21.08
N TYR A 91 13.79 2.18 20.94
CA TYR A 91 14.93 3.10 20.88
C TYR A 91 14.81 4.07 19.70
N PHE A 92 14.45 3.55 18.53
CA PHE A 92 14.18 4.35 17.33
C PHE A 92 13.08 5.39 17.60
N LYS A 93 11.96 4.98 18.20
CA LYS A 93 10.85 5.88 18.56
C LYS A 93 11.27 6.95 19.56
N ILE A 94 12.10 6.63 20.55
CA ILE A 94 12.62 7.63 21.51
C ILE A 94 13.50 8.67 20.80
N LEU A 95 14.39 8.23 19.91
CA LEU A 95 15.27 9.13 19.14
C LEU A 95 14.44 10.04 18.22
N LEU A 96 13.44 9.48 17.54
CA LEU A 96 12.50 10.23 16.72
C LEU A 96 11.70 11.26 17.55
N ALA A 97 11.16 10.86 18.70
CA ALA A 97 10.39 11.74 19.59
C ALA A 97 11.23 12.87 20.20
N LYS A 98 12.56 12.67 20.31
CA LYS A 98 13.52 13.70 20.75
C LYS A 98 14.11 14.51 19.57
N SER A 99 13.60 14.31 18.35
CA SER A 99 14.04 15.01 17.13
C SER A 99 15.51 14.76 16.75
N PHE A 100 16.06 13.61 17.15
CA PHE A 100 17.36 13.15 16.62
C PHE A 100 17.23 12.56 15.21
N PHE A 101 16.03 12.11 14.84
CA PHE A 101 15.65 11.75 13.49
C PHE A 101 14.57 12.69 12.97
N GLN A 102 14.61 12.98 11.69
CA GLN A 102 13.66 13.83 10.97
C GLN A 102 13.31 13.22 9.60
N ASP A 103 12.47 13.93 8.82
CA ASP A 103 12.08 13.57 7.45
C ASP A 103 11.61 12.12 7.31
N VAL A 104 10.69 11.72 8.19
CA VAL A 104 10.22 10.34 8.25
C VAL A 104 9.35 9.98 7.05
N THR A 105 9.71 8.88 6.38
CA THR A 105 8.84 8.24 5.38
C THR A 105 8.04 7.15 6.07
N LYS A 106 6.75 7.01 5.73
CA LYS A 106 5.86 5.97 6.26
C LYS A 106 5.36 5.05 5.16
N ASP A 107 5.09 3.80 5.49
CA ASP A 107 4.36 2.88 4.62
C ASP A 107 2.85 3.17 4.60
N TYR A 108 2.10 2.43 3.77
CA TYR A 108 0.64 2.54 3.69
C TYR A 108 -0.07 2.24 5.03
N GLY A 109 0.56 1.46 5.91
CA GLY A 109 0.08 1.18 7.27
C GLY A 109 0.42 2.27 8.29
N GLY A 110 1.07 3.36 7.87
CA GLY A 110 1.48 4.46 8.74
C GLY A 110 2.74 4.19 9.58
N ASN A 111 3.44 3.07 9.33
CA ASN A 111 4.67 2.73 10.02
C ASN A 111 5.85 3.47 9.40
N VAL A 112 6.71 4.07 10.24
CA VAL A 112 7.94 4.71 9.76
C VAL A 112 8.89 3.66 9.18
N THR A 113 9.31 3.85 7.93
CA THR A 113 10.24 2.98 7.20
C THR A 113 11.62 3.61 7.04
N LYS A 114 11.69 4.94 6.85
CA LYS A 114 12.94 5.70 6.69
C LYS A 114 12.97 6.96 7.53
N CYS A 115 14.17 7.44 7.82
CA CYS A 115 14.40 8.73 8.43
C CYS A 115 15.76 9.32 8.00
N LYS A 116 15.96 10.60 8.27
CA LYS A 116 17.26 11.29 8.15
C LYS A 116 17.78 11.73 9.52
N MET A 117 19.10 11.86 9.61
CA MET A 117 19.78 12.50 10.74
C MET A 117 20.42 13.80 10.25
N HIS A 118 19.98 14.92 10.80
CA HIS A 118 20.49 16.25 10.45
C HIS A 118 21.99 16.36 10.76
N ASP A 119 22.75 17.09 9.93
CA ASP A 119 24.19 17.32 10.07
C ASP A 119 24.68 17.69 11.49
N LEU A 120 24.07 18.67 12.16
CA LEU A 120 24.43 19.04 13.55
C LEU A 120 24.21 17.91 14.57
N VAL A 121 23.19 17.06 14.33
CA VAL A 121 22.94 15.89 15.17
C VAL A 121 23.96 14.79 14.87
N HIS A 122 24.30 14.62 13.60
CA HIS A 122 25.38 13.73 13.18
C HIS A 122 26.71 14.15 13.80
N ASP A 123 27.06 15.44 13.79
CA ASP A 123 28.28 15.97 14.40
C ASP A 123 28.32 15.74 15.92
N LEU A 124 27.16 15.84 16.58
CA LEU A 124 27.05 15.42 17.98
C LEU A 124 27.30 13.92 18.13
N ALA A 125 26.69 13.08 17.29
CA ALA A 125 26.87 11.63 17.32
C ALA A 125 28.35 11.26 17.13
N GLU A 126 29.04 11.93 16.21
CA GLU A 126 30.48 11.76 15.97
C GLU A 126 31.30 12.20 17.19
N HIS A 127 30.99 13.36 17.77
CA HIS A 127 31.69 13.85 18.96
C HIS A 127 31.53 12.93 20.19
N VAL A 128 30.36 12.32 20.37
CA VAL A 128 30.11 11.40 21.51
C VAL A 128 30.56 9.97 21.22
N SER A 129 30.91 9.66 19.96
CA SER A 129 31.47 8.38 19.54
C SER A 129 32.93 8.27 19.99
N LYS A 130 33.13 7.87 21.26
CA LYS A 130 34.46 7.82 21.90
C LYS A 130 35.39 6.71 21.40
N SER A 131 34.97 5.92 20.42
CA SER A 131 35.81 4.99 19.67
C SER A 131 35.24 4.87 18.27
N ARG A 132 36.08 4.95 17.23
CA ARG A 132 35.70 4.42 15.90
C ARG A 132 35.17 3.02 16.16
N ASN A 133 33.94 2.71 15.74
CA ASN A 133 33.26 1.46 16.05
C ASN A 133 34.07 0.25 15.53
N LEU A 134 35.10 -0.20 16.26
CA LEU A 134 36.13 -1.17 15.81
C LEU A 134 35.55 -2.54 15.43
N CYS A 135 34.29 -2.78 15.78
CA CYS A 135 33.55 -3.99 15.44
C CYS A 135 32.75 -3.86 14.13
N SER A 136 32.84 -2.74 13.41
CA SER A 136 32.11 -2.50 12.15
C SER A 136 33.04 -2.08 11.04
N LEU A 137 32.86 -2.68 9.88
CA LEU A 137 33.60 -2.35 8.66
C LEU A 137 32.61 -2.10 7.54
N PHE A 138 32.64 -0.88 7.00
CA PHE A 138 31.95 -0.49 5.78
C PHE A 138 33.04 -0.33 4.72
N SER A 139 33.01 -1.14 3.67
CA SER A 139 34.09 -1.17 2.67
C SER A 139 33.53 -1.29 1.26
N ASN A 140 34.21 -0.64 0.32
CA ASN A 140 33.94 -0.76 -1.11
C ASN A 140 34.64 -1.97 -1.77
N GLY A 141 35.36 -2.79 -0.99
CA GLY A 141 35.94 -4.07 -1.46
C GLY A 141 37.45 -4.20 -1.29
N GLU A 142 38.17 -3.09 -1.12
CA GLU A 142 39.65 -3.04 -1.08
C GLU A 142 40.28 -3.85 0.07
N VAL A 143 39.52 -4.10 1.14
CA VAL A 143 40.03 -4.65 2.41
C VAL A 143 39.81 -6.18 2.55
N LEU A 144 39.17 -6.83 1.57
CA LEU A 144 38.72 -8.24 1.73
C LEU A 144 39.81 -9.31 1.67
N GLY A 145 41.05 -8.98 1.30
CA GLY A 145 42.16 -9.94 1.23
C GLY A 145 42.68 -10.43 2.60
N SER A 146 44.00 -10.55 2.73
CA SER A 146 44.67 -10.94 3.98
C SER A 146 44.33 -10.05 5.18
N ASN A 147 43.96 -8.80 4.92
CA ASN A 147 43.62 -7.81 5.94
C ASN A 147 42.33 -8.14 6.72
N LEU A 148 41.41 -8.94 6.17
CA LEU A 148 40.18 -9.32 6.87
C LEU A 148 40.47 -10.09 8.17
N LEU A 149 41.59 -10.82 8.23
CA LEU A 149 42.02 -11.59 9.40
C LEU A 149 42.44 -10.73 10.58
N ASN A 150 42.75 -9.45 10.35
CA ASN A 150 43.13 -8.52 11.40
C ASN A 150 41.92 -8.11 12.27
N PHE A 151 40.69 -8.29 11.77
CA PHE A 151 39.46 -7.88 12.44
C PHE A 151 38.80 -9.04 13.20
N LYS A 152 39.53 -9.68 14.12
CA LYS A 152 39.02 -10.86 14.86
C LYS A 152 37.74 -10.59 15.64
N SER A 153 37.51 -9.35 16.09
CA SER A 153 36.34 -8.93 16.87
C SER A 153 35.21 -8.32 16.03
N LEU A 154 35.29 -8.38 14.69
CA LEU A 154 34.29 -7.79 13.81
C LEU A 154 32.90 -8.40 14.03
N ARG A 155 31.90 -7.53 14.17
CA ARG A 155 30.47 -7.87 14.32
C ARG A 155 29.65 -7.47 13.11
N VAL A 156 30.02 -6.38 12.43
CA VAL A 156 29.33 -5.87 11.24
C VAL A 156 30.30 -5.80 10.08
N LEU A 157 29.96 -6.46 8.98
CA LEU A 157 30.62 -6.32 7.69
C LEU A 157 29.59 -5.87 6.66
N ASN A 158 29.70 -4.62 6.21
CA ASN A 158 28.83 -4.06 5.19
C ASN A 158 29.63 -3.79 3.91
N LEU A 159 29.29 -4.53 2.87
CA LEU A 159 29.88 -4.49 1.52
C LEU A 159 28.83 -4.07 0.50
N TYR A 160 27.79 -3.35 0.93
CA TYR A 160 26.75 -2.83 0.05
C TYR A 160 27.37 -2.05 -1.11
N LYS A 161 27.04 -2.43 -2.35
CA LYS A 161 27.59 -1.84 -3.58
C LYS A 161 29.13 -1.92 -3.72
N ALA A 162 29.81 -2.76 -2.94
CA ALA A 162 31.24 -2.99 -3.11
C ALA A 162 31.54 -3.64 -4.47
N ASP A 163 32.63 -3.25 -5.12
CA ASP A 163 33.06 -3.84 -6.40
C ASP A 163 33.86 -5.13 -6.15
N ILE A 164 33.13 -6.16 -5.72
CA ILE A 164 33.69 -7.45 -5.34
C ILE A 164 33.00 -8.57 -6.11
N MET A 165 33.81 -9.51 -6.60
CA MET A 165 33.35 -10.66 -7.40
C MET A 165 33.22 -11.93 -6.56
N GLU A 166 33.90 -12.01 -5.42
CA GLU A 166 33.90 -13.16 -4.52
C GLU A 166 34.13 -12.75 -3.05
N LEU A 167 33.69 -13.60 -2.13
CA LEU A 167 34.04 -13.50 -0.71
C LEU A 167 35.21 -14.44 -0.39
N PRO A 168 36.21 -14.00 0.38
CA PRO A 168 37.37 -14.81 0.72
C PRO A 168 36.97 -15.96 1.66
N ILE A 169 37.64 -17.12 1.54
CA ILE A 169 37.44 -18.27 2.45
C ILE A 169 37.74 -17.90 3.92
N SER A 170 38.60 -16.91 4.14
CA SER A 170 38.92 -16.38 5.48
C SER A 170 37.71 -15.80 6.21
N ILE A 171 36.61 -15.47 5.52
CA ILE A 171 35.38 -14.94 6.15
C ILE A 171 34.90 -15.84 7.29
N GLY A 172 35.00 -17.17 7.15
CA GLY A 172 34.55 -18.13 8.16
C GLY A 172 35.33 -18.06 9.48
N LYS A 173 36.46 -17.35 9.51
CA LYS A 173 37.25 -17.10 10.74
C LYS A 173 36.69 -15.93 11.57
N LEU A 174 35.78 -15.10 11.04
CA LEU A 174 35.15 -13.99 11.75
C LEU A 174 34.05 -14.50 12.70
N LYS A 175 34.43 -15.20 13.77
CA LYS A 175 33.48 -15.89 14.67
C LYS A 175 32.52 -14.96 15.41
N HIS A 176 32.84 -13.67 15.53
CA HIS A 176 31.98 -12.68 16.17
C HIS A 176 31.03 -11.96 15.21
N LEU A 177 31.08 -12.27 13.91
CA LEU A 177 30.26 -11.60 12.91
C LEU A 177 28.77 -11.89 13.17
N ARG A 178 27.98 -10.83 13.22
CA ARG A 178 26.52 -10.86 13.44
C ARG A 178 25.74 -10.26 12.27
N TYR A 179 26.37 -9.40 11.47
CA TYR A 179 25.75 -8.77 10.31
C TYR A 179 26.69 -8.87 9.10
N LEU A 180 26.17 -9.40 8.00
CA LEU A 180 26.83 -9.44 6.70
C LEU A 180 25.89 -8.92 5.63
N ASN A 181 26.28 -7.84 4.95
CA ASN A 181 25.55 -7.29 3.81
C ASN A 181 26.43 -7.29 2.57
N VAL A 182 26.01 -8.03 1.54
CA VAL A 182 26.64 -8.07 0.22
C VAL A 182 25.65 -7.71 -0.89
N LEU A 183 24.59 -6.98 -0.57
CA LEU A 183 23.63 -6.51 -1.56
C LEU A 183 24.30 -5.60 -2.60
N LYS A 184 23.82 -5.70 -3.85
CA LYS A 184 24.32 -4.91 -4.99
C LYS A 184 25.83 -5.06 -5.25
N THR A 185 26.43 -6.17 -4.83
CA THR A 185 27.79 -6.56 -5.23
C THR A 185 27.75 -7.35 -6.54
N ARG A 186 28.90 -7.87 -6.99
CA ARG A 186 29.02 -8.75 -8.17
C ARG A 186 29.33 -10.20 -7.78
N ILE A 187 29.09 -10.56 -6.52
CA ILE A 187 29.36 -11.91 -6.00
C ILE A 187 28.53 -12.95 -6.74
N LYS A 188 29.21 -13.98 -7.24
CA LYS A 188 28.59 -15.10 -7.97
C LYS A 188 28.39 -16.36 -7.13
N THR A 189 29.17 -16.54 -6.07
CA THR A 189 29.10 -17.71 -5.18
C THR A 189 29.53 -17.33 -3.76
N PHE A 190 29.09 -18.09 -2.77
CA PHE A 190 29.60 -17.98 -1.40
C PHE A 190 30.63 -19.08 -1.12
N PRO A 191 31.71 -18.79 -0.36
CA PRO A 191 32.63 -19.82 0.08
C PRO A 191 31.95 -20.72 1.12
N LYS A 192 32.25 -22.03 1.11
CA LYS A 192 31.71 -23.00 2.08
C LYS A 192 31.93 -22.60 3.54
N SER A 193 32.98 -21.83 3.80
CA SER A 193 33.29 -21.26 5.12
C SER A 193 32.21 -20.33 5.67
N ILE A 194 31.24 -19.87 4.86
CA ILE A 194 30.11 -19.06 5.33
C ILE A 194 29.31 -19.76 6.43
N GLY A 195 29.15 -21.09 6.35
CA GLY A 195 28.45 -21.88 7.36
C GLY A 195 29.18 -21.99 8.70
N GLN A 196 30.35 -21.35 8.84
CA GLN A 196 31.10 -21.30 10.08
C GLN A 196 30.85 -20.02 10.91
N LEU A 197 29.96 -19.14 10.43
CA LEU A 197 29.57 -17.88 11.05
C LEU A 197 28.40 -18.06 12.03
N TYR A 198 28.53 -18.96 13.01
CA TYR A 198 27.43 -19.39 13.87
C TYR A 198 26.71 -18.28 14.67
N ASN A 199 27.33 -17.09 14.82
CA ASN A 199 26.74 -15.93 15.50
C ASN A 199 26.01 -14.96 14.56
N LEU A 200 25.94 -15.27 13.26
CA LEU A 200 25.30 -14.40 12.27
C LEU A 200 23.80 -14.27 12.55
N GLN A 201 23.34 -13.03 12.68
CA GLN A 201 21.95 -12.67 12.94
C GLN A 201 21.28 -12.07 11.70
N THR A 202 22.05 -11.38 10.85
CA THR A 202 21.56 -10.75 9.63
C THR A 202 22.46 -11.10 8.45
N LEU A 203 21.84 -11.62 7.39
CA LEU A 203 22.51 -11.92 6.12
C LEU A 203 21.73 -11.31 4.96
N LYS A 204 22.37 -10.40 4.22
CA LYS A 204 21.80 -9.81 3.01
C LYS A 204 22.59 -10.24 1.79
N ILE A 205 21.96 -11.05 0.94
CA ILE A 205 22.55 -11.72 -0.22
C ILE A 205 22.24 -10.92 -1.48
N HIS A 206 23.20 -10.86 -2.41
CA HIS A 206 23.01 -10.26 -3.73
C HIS A 206 21.82 -10.87 -4.47
N TYR A 207 20.96 -10.03 -5.04
CA TYR A 207 19.69 -10.47 -5.65
C TYR A 207 19.85 -11.27 -6.95
N GLN A 208 21.01 -11.18 -7.62
CA GLN A 208 21.26 -11.92 -8.86
C GLN A 208 22.04 -13.22 -8.63
N LEU A 209 22.28 -13.60 -7.36
CA LEU A 209 22.86 -14.90 -7.06
C LEU A 209 21.89 -16.00 -7.49
N GLU A 210 22.36 -16.98 -8.28
CA GLU A 210 21.49 -18.02 -8.83
C GLU A 210 21.18 -19.13 -7.82
N GLU A 211 22.14 -19.51 -6.98
CA GLU A 211 22.04 -20.62 -6.04
C GLU A 211 22.17 -20.16 -4.58
N PHE A 212 21.24 -20.60 -3.74
CA PHE A 212 21.29 -20.35 -2.29
C PHE A 212 22.37 -21.26 -1.65
N PRO A 213 23.33 -20.70 -0.89
CA PRO A 213 24.39 -21.49 -0.24
C PRO A 213 23.84 -22.49 0.80
N ARG A 214 24.10 -23.79 0.62
CA ARG A 214 23.60 -24.85 1.53
C ARG A 214 24.16 -24.71 2.94
N GLU A 215 25.37 -24.19 3.07
CA GLU A 215 26.07 -24.00 4.34
C GLU A 215 25.37 -23.00 5.27
N ILE A 216 24.45 -22.17 4.76
CA ILE A 216 23.61 -21.28 5.58
C ILE A 216 22.72 -22.07 6.54
N ALA A 217 22.42 -23.35 6.26
CA ALA A 217 21.69 -24.23 7.19
C ALA A 217 22.37 -24.33 8.58
N ASN A 218 23.67 -24.05 8.68
CA ASN A 218 24.41 -24.05 9.95
C ASN A 218 24.23 -22.75 10.77
N LEU A 219 23.61 -21.71 10.20
CA LEU A 219 23.48 -20.38 10.80
C LEU A 219 22.21 -20.29 11.66
N ILE A 220 22.11 -21.15 12.68
CA ILE A 220 20.91 -21.31 13.52
C ILE A 220 20.49 -20.05 14.30
N ASN A 221 21.40 -19.08 14.49
CA ASN A 221 21.11 -17.79 15.14
C ASN A 221 20.61 -16.72 14.16
N LEU A 222 20.42 -17.06 12.89
CA LEU A 222 19.98 -16.12 11.87
C LEU A 222 18.54 -15.68 12.15
N ARG A 223 18.34 -14.36 12.22
CA ARG A 223 17.05 -13.71 12.45
C ARG A 223 16.53 -13.03 11.19
N HIS A 224 17.43 -12.50 10.37
CA HIS A 224 17.05 -11.78 9.17
C HIS A 224 17.83 -12.28 7.97
N ILE A 225 17.12 -12.73 6.94
CA ILE A 225 17.71 -13.14 5.67
C ILE A 225 17.03 -12.42 4.50
N TYR A 226 17.83 -11.89 3.59
CA TYR A 226 17.35 -11.20 2.39
C TYR A 226 18.05 -11.78 1.18
N PHE A 227 17.28 -12.15 0.16
CA PHE A 227 17.80 -12.73 -1.08
C PHE A 227 16.84 -12.52 -2.25
N GLY A 228 17.27 -12.83 -3.48
CA GLY A 228 16.54 -12.53 -4.71
C GLY A 228 15.42 -13.52 -5.01
N ARG A 229 14.28 -13.03 -5.53
CA ARG A 229 13.07 -13.83 -5.83
C ARG A 229 13.31 -15.01 -6.78
N TYR A 230 14.31 -14.89 -7.64
CA TYR A 230 14.64 -15.91 -8.64
C TYR A 230 15.72 -16.91 -8.20
N MET A 231 16.31 -16.71 -7.01
CA MET A 231 17.35 -17.59 -6.51
C MET A 231 16.79 -18.98 -6.17
N LYS A 232 17.50 -20.03 -6.56
CA LYS A 232 17.14 -21.42 -6.27
C LYS A 232 17.55 -21.76 -4.84
N VAL A 233 16.56 -21.91 -3.97
CA VAL A 233 16.76 -22.36 -2.59
C VAL A 233 16.64 -23.89 -2.56
N PRO A 234 17.65 -24.64 -2.08
CA PRO A 234 17.50 -26.08 -1.86
C PRO A 234 16.54 -26.40 -0.71
N GLY A 235 15.80 -27.51 -0.83
CA GLY A 235 14.96 -28.00 0.25
C GLY A 235 15.75 -28.47 1.49
N GLY A 236 15.10 -28.38 2.64
CA GLY A 236 15.59 -28.80 3.95
C GLY A 236 16.44 -27.77 4.70
N ILE A 237 16.72 -26.60 4.09
CA ILE A 237 17.54 -25.55 4.72
C ILE A 237 16.71 -24.72 5.70
N LEU A 238 15.50 -24.30 5.30
CA LEU A 238 14.73 -23.29 6.03
C LEU A 238 14.23 -23.86 7.36
N ARG A 239 13.89 -25.15 7.42
CA ARG A 239 13.51 -25.85 8.66
C ARG A 239 14.54 -25.75 9.80
N GLN A 240 15.82 -25.46 9.49
CA GLN A 240 16.88 -25.32 10.49
C GLN A 240 16.95 -23.90 11.10
N LEU A 241 16.37 -22.91 10.41
CA LEU A 241 16.51 -21.49 10.74
C LEU A 241 15.36 -20.99 11.61
N THR A 242 15.07 -21.70 12.71
CA THR A 242 13.88 -21.49 13.55
C THR A 242 13.83 -20.14 14.27
N ASN A 243 14.95 -19.42 14.36
CA ASN A 243 15.04 -18.07 14.92
C ASN A 243 14.72 -16.95 13.93
N LEU A 244 14.37 -17.27 12.68
CA LEU A 244 14.05 -16.27 11.66
C LEU A 244 12.84 -15.43 12.04
N ARG A 245 13.03 -14.12 11.90
CA ARG A 245 12.06 -13.04 12.07
C ARG A 245 11.62 -12.45 10.75
N SER A 246 12.53 -12.38 9.79
CA SER A 246 12.19 -11.93 8.43
C SER A 246 12.61 -12.96 7.39
N LEU A 247 11.60 -13.45 6.66
CA LEU A 247 11.74 -14.23 5.45
C LEU A 247 10.87 -13.55 4.39
N PRO A 248 11.45 -12.76 3.46
CA PRO A 248 10.65 -11.91 2.57
C PRO A 248 9.72 -12.74 1.68
N PHE A 249 10.13 -13.96 1.34
CA PHE A 249 9.30 -14.90 0.63
C PHE A 249 9.79 -16.35 0.74
N LEU A 250 8.88 -17.29 0.53
CA LEU A 250 9.15 -18.68 0.21
C LEU A 250 8.68 -18.94 -1.23
N LYS A 251 9.51 -19.60 -2.03
CA LYS A 251 9.10 -20.17 -3.30
C LYS A 251 9.04 -21.69 -3.15
N VAL A 252 7.84 -22.25 -3.06
CA VAL A 252 7.63 -23.69 -2.93
C VAL A 252 8.12 -24.37 -4.20
N GLY A 253 9.00 -25.36 -4.04
CA GLY A 253 9.58 -26.12 -5.13
C GLY A 253 8.92 -27.49 -5.29
N ASN A 254 8.95 -28.04 -6.51
CA ASN A 254 8.32 -29.33 -6.82
C ASN A 254 9.17 -30.58 -6.48
N LYS A 255 10.52 -30.47 -6.48
CA LYS A 255 11.44 -31.61 -6.31
C LYS A 255 12.71 -31.29 -5.53
N THR A 256 13.39 -30.21 -5.91
CA THR A 256 14.69 -29.83 -5.33
C THR A 256 14.63 -28.56 -4.49
N GLY A 257 13.51 -27.83 -4.57
CA GLY A 257 13.27 -26.61 -3.80
C GLY A 257 12.67 -26.90 -2.42
N PRO A 258 12.40 -25.85 -1.63
CA PRO A 258 11.83 -26.01 -0.31
C PRO A 258 10.36 -26.43 -0.40
N GLY A 259 9.99 -27.36 0.48
CA GLY A 259 8.61 -27.76 0.70
C GLY A 259 7.88 -26.73 1.57
N ILE A 260 6.55 -26.72 1.48
CA ILE A 260 5.72 -25.79 2.26
C ILE A 260 5.77 -26.11 3.78
N GLU A 261 5.99 -27.37 4.12
CA GLU A 261 6.15 -27.86 5.49
C GLU A 261 7.37 -27.29 6.22
N GLU A 262 8.36 -26.76 5.49
CA GLU A 262 9.52 -26.11 6.12
C GLU A 262 9.13 -24.83 6.87
N LEU A 263 8.03 -24.18 6.51
CA LEU A 263 7.46 -23.06 7.26
C LEU A 263 6.94 -23.49 8.64
N GLY A 264 6.61 -24.77 8.84
CA GLY A 264 6.01 -25.27 10.07
C GLY A 264 6.83 -24.97 11.31
N CYS A 265 8.16 -24.88 11.19
CA CYS A 265 9.08 -24.57 12.28
C CYS A 265 9.38 -23.08 12.45
N LEU A 266 8.93 -22.22 11.53
CA LEU A 266 9.25 -20.78 11.47
C LEU A 266 8.15 -19.93 12.11
N ASN A 267 7.87 -20.14 13.39
CA ASN A 267 6.76 -19.47 14.09
C ASN A 267 7.09 -18.05 14.55
N GLN A 268 8.37 -17.68 14.45
CA GLN A 268 8.90 -16.40 14.86
C GLN A 268 8.93 -15.37 13.71
N LEU A 269 8.31 -15.65 12.56
CA LEU A 269 8.27 -14.72 11.42
C LEU A 269 7.34 -13.52 11.69
N HIS A 270 7.79 -12.33 11.31
CA HIS A 270 7.12 -11.05 11.54
C HIS A 270 6.68 -10.39 10.23
N ASP A 271 5.68 -9.53 10.37
CA ASP A 271 5.23 -8.58 9.36
C ASP A 271 4.72 -9.25 8.08
N THR A 272 5.56 -9.38 7.05
CA THR A 272 5.15 -9.86 5.72
C THR A 272 5.72 -11.24 5.43
N LEU A 273 4.84 -12.16 5.04
CA LEU A 273 5.20 -13.44 4.44
C LEU A 273 4.57 -13.55 3.05
N SER A 274 5.40 -13.76 2.03
CA SER A 274 4.92 -14.13 0.69
C SER A 274 5.24 -15.58 0.39
N ILE A 275 4.27 -16.34 -0.09
CA ILE A 275 4.43 -17.74 -0.49
C ILE A 275 4.07 -17.84 -1.97
N TYR A 276 5.07 -18.14 -2.79
CA TYR A 276 4.95 -18.33 -4.24
C TYR A 276 5.08 -19.80 -4.58
N GLY A 277 4.65 -20.17 -5.78
CA GLY A 277 4.82 -21.54 -6.27
C GLY A 277 3.82 -22.49 -5.64
N LEU A 278 2.67 -21.99 -5.16
CA LEU A 278 1.66 -22.80 -4.50
C LEU A 278 1.03 -23.86 -5.43
N GLU A 279 1.26 -23.79 -6.75
CA GLU A 279 0.94 -24.90 -7.68
C GLU A 279 1.56 -26.24 -7.28
N ASN A 280 2.66 -26.18 -6.55
CA ASN A 280 3.49 -27.34 -6.26
C ASN A 280 3.09 -28.04 -4.95
N VAL A 281 2.08 -27.51 -4.25
CA VAL A 281 1.53 -28.11 -3.03
C VAL A 281 0.44 -29.09 -3.43
N GLY A 282 0.54 -30.34 -2.97
CA GLY A 282 -0.30 -31.43 -3.43
C GLY A 282 -1.75 -31.36 -2.92
N ASP A 283 -1.95 -31.03 -1.66
CA ASP A 283 -3.26 -31.03 -1.01
C ASP A 283 -3.31 -30.13 0.24
N GLY A 284 -4.52 -29.96 0.81
CA GLY A 284 -4.74 -29.17 2.03
C GLY A 284 -4.02 -29.70 3.27
N GLY A 285 -3.79 -31.01 3.36
CA GLY A 285 -3.02 -31.63 4.44
C GLY A 285 -1.54 -31.26 4.36
N GLU A 286 -0.95 -31.24 3.17
CA GLU A 286 0.40 -30.71 2.94
C GLU A 286 0.48 -29.21 3.27
N ALA A 287 -0.48 -28.42 2.77
CA ALA A 287 -0.56 -26.99 3.01
C ALA A 287 -0.64 -26.64 4.50
N SER A 288 -1.41 -27.41 5.28
CA SER A 288 -1.57 -27.22 6.72
C SER A 288 -0.26 -27.35 7.51
N LYS A 289 0.74 -28.07 6.98
CA LYS A 289 2.07 -28.22 7.60
C LYS A 289 2.85 -26.91 7.63
N ALA A 290 2.49 -25.90 6.82
CA ALA A 290 3.05 -24.55 6.95
C ALA A 290 2.77 -23.94 8.33
N ASN A 291 1.70 -24.39 9.00
CA ASN A 291 1.29 -23.95 10.31
C ASN A 291 1.24 -22.42 10.42
N LEU A 292 0.47 -21.79 9.52
CA LEU A 292 0.30 -20.33 9.49
C LEU A 292 -0.49 -19.81 10.71
N VAL A 293 -1.30 -20.68 11.33
CA VAL A 293 -2.05 -20.38 12.55
C VAL A 293 -1.14 -20.01 13.72
N GLU A 294 0.04 -20.62 13.86
CA GLU A 294 0.96 -20.31 14.97
C GLU A 294 1.82 -19.04 14.71
N LYS A 295 1.76 -18.45 13.51
CA LYS A 295 2.60 -17.31 13.11
C LYS A 295 1.98 -15.98 13.53
N LYS A 296 1.84 -15.79 14.84
CA LYS A 296 1.17 -14.67 15.52
C LYS A 296 1.67 -13.25 15.21
N HIS A 297 2.85 -13.12 14.61
CA HIS A 297 3.45 -11.82 14.29
C HIS A 297 3.32 -11.44 12.81
N ILE A 298 2.74 -12.30 11.97
CA ILE A 298 2.44 -11.98 10.58
C ILE A 298 1.20 -11.09 10.52
N ARG A 299 1.34 -9.98 9.77
CA ARG A 299 0.27 -9.00 9.50
C ARG A 299 -0.10 -8.95 8.02
N LYS A 300 0.83 -9.26 7.12
CA LYS A 300 0.60 -9.33 5.67
C LYS A 300 0.96 -10.70 5.12
N LEU A 301 0.01 -11.35 4.47
CA LEU A 301 0.17 -12.64 3.81
C LEU A 301 -0.12 -12.48 2.32
N ILE A 302 0.84 -12.88 1.48
CA ILE A 302 0.67 -12.97 0.03
C ILE A 302 0.76 -14.44 -0.35
N LEU A 303 -0.29 -14.97 -0.99
CA LEU A 303 -0.37 -16.33 -1.50
C LEU A 303 -0.43 -16.25 -3.02
N ASP A 304 0.57 -16.83 -3.69
CA ASP A 304 0.74 -16.70 -5.13
C ASP A 304 0.89 -18.07 -5.81
N TRP A 305 0.05 -18.25 -6.81
CA TRP A 305 0.09 -19.35 -7.74
C TRP A 305 0.45 -18.86 -9.13
N LYS A 306 1.11 -19.73 -9.90
CA LYS A 306 1.34 -19.48 -11.32
C LYS A 306 -0.01 -19.40 -12.09
N PRO A 307 -0.27 -18.32 -12.85
CA PRO A 307 -1.57 -18.08 -13.49
C PRO A 307 -1.88 -18.96 -14.71
N SER A 308 -0.85 -19.55 -15.34
CA SER A 308 -1.02 -20.42 -16.52
C SER A 308 -0.46 -21.81 -16.23
N ARG A 309 -1.36 -22.79 -16.13
CA ARG A 309 -1.06 -24.19 -15.83
C ARG A 309 -1.88 -25.13 -16.74
N PRO A 310 -1.34 -26.31 -17.08
CA PRO A 310 -2.13 -27.37 -17.69
C PRO A 310 -3.30 -27.78 -16.77
N SER A 311 -4.45 -28.10 -17.35
CA SER A 311 -5.71 -28.36 -16.63
C SER A 311 -5.69 -29.51 -15.62
N HIS A 312 -4.72 -30.42 -15.69
CA HIS A 312 -4.61 -31.59 -14.81
C HIS A 312 -3.99 -31.30 -13.42
N ASN A 313 -3.49 -30.09 -13.17
CA ASN A 313 -2.85 -29.70 -11.91
C ASN A 313 -3.70 -28.74 -11.05
N VAL A 314 -5.02 -28.70 -11.26
CA VAL A 314 -5.92 -27.68 -10.68
C VAL A 314 -6.91 -28.27 -9.67
N GLU A 315 -6.96 -29.60 -9.52
CA GLU A 315 -8.02 -30.28 -8.75
C GLU A 315 -7.96 -30.00 -7.24
N ASN A 316 -6.81 -29.59 -6.69
CA ASN A 316 -6.62 -29.48 -5.24
C ASN A 316 -6.36 -28.04 -4.74
N ASP A 317 -6.39 -27.02 -5.61
CA ASP A 317 -6.10 -25.63 -5.21
C ASP A 317 -7.06 -25.17 -4.08
N ASP A 318 -8.35 -25.54 -4.15
CA ASP A 318 -9.36 -25.28 -3.11
C ASP A 318 -8.91 -25.79 -1.73
N ASP A 319 -8.50 -27.07 -1.66
CA ASP A 319 -8.04 -27.71 -0.43
C ASP A 319 -6.73 -27.09 0.08
N VAL A 320 -5.81 -26.75 -0.83
CA VAL A 320 -4.55 -26.07 -0.48
C VAL A 320 -4.84 -24.72 0.17
N LEU A 321 -5.70 -23.89 -0.43
CA LEU A 321 -6.04 -22.58 0.13
C LEU A 321 -6.81 -22.69 1.45
N GLU A 322 -7.66 -23.71 1.62
CA GLU A 322 -8.32 -24.01 2.90
C GLU A 322 -7.30 -24.40 3.98
N GLY A 323 -6.27 -25.18 3.63
CA GLY A 323 -5.18 -25.60 4.53
C GLY A 323 -4.24 -24.46 4.96
N LEU A 324 -4.18 -23.35 4.22
CA LEU A 324 -3.34 -22.18 4.50
C LEU A 324 -3.97 -21.18 5.47
N ARG A 325 -4.67 -21.68 6.50
CA ARG A 325 -5.35 -20.85 7.50
C ARG A 325 -4.35 -19.95 8.28
N PRO A 326 -4.45 -18.62 8.18
CA PRO A 326 -3.56 -17.70 8.90
C PRO A 326 -3.95 -17.53 10.37
N HIS A 327 -3.02 -17.00 11.17
CA HIS A 327 -3.32 -16.50 12.51
C HIS A 327 -4.30 -15.31 12.46
N SER A 328 -5.09 -15.12 13.52
CA SER A 328 -6.11 -14.06 13.61
C SER A 328 -5.55 -12.64 13.62
N SER A 329 -4.23 -12.46 13.76
CA SER A 329 -3.52 -11.17 13.69
C SER A 329 -3.41 -10.60 12.28
N LEU A 330 -3.81 -11.36 11.25
CA LEU A 330 -3.67 -10.94 9.87
C LEU A 330 -4.47 -9.67 9.57
N GLU A 331 -3.81 -8.68 8.98
CA GLU A 331 -4.39 -7.39 8.61
C GLU A 331 -4.51 -7.23 7.09
N PHE A 332 -3.62 -7.85 6.31
CA PHE A 332 -3.58 -7.76 4.85
C PHE A 332 -3.47 -9.15 4.25
N LEU A 333 -4.38 -9.48 3.34
CA LEU A 333 -4.37 -10.73 2.59
C LEU A 333 -4.41 -10.45 1.10
N GLU A 334 -3.50 -11.09 0.37
CA GLU A 334 -3.43 -11.01 -1.08
C GLU A 334 -3.36 -12.42 -1.64
N ILE A 335 -4.29 -12.77 -2.52
CA ILE A 335 -4.38 -14.08 -3.18
C ILE A 335 -4.24 -13.85 -4.68
N GLN A 336 -3.21 -14.43 -5.29
CA GLN A 336 -2.89 -14.25 -6.69
C GLN A 336 -2.90 -15.57 -7.47
N GLY A 337 -3.51 -15.57 -8.66
CA GLY A 337 -3.44 -16.67 -9.62
C GLY A 337 -4.09 -17.98 -9.14
N PHE A 338 -4.94 -17.90 -8.11
CA PHE A 338 -5.67 -19.04 -7.57
C PHE A 338 -6.61 -19.63 -8.62
N MET A 339 -6.46 -20.92 -8.92
CA MET A 339 -7.22 -21.60 -9.98
C MET A 339 -8.31 -22.52 -9.44
N GLY A 340 -8.56 -22.49 -8.12
CA GLY A 340 -9.69 -23.16 -7.50
C GLY A 340 -11.02 -22.45 -7.72
N VAL A 341 -12.11 -23.14 -7.41
CA VAL A 341 -13.49 -22.66 -7.58
C VAL A 341 -13.99 -21.97 -6.31
N LYS A 342 -13.56 -22.41 -5.13
CA LYS A 342 -14.08 -21.94 -3.84
C LYS A 342 -13.01 -21.19 -3.05
N LEU A 343 -13.40 -20.03 -2.54
CA LEU A 343 -12.59 -19.28 -1.57
C LEU A 343 -12.73 -19.89 -0.17
N PRO A 344 -11.73 -19.72 0.71
CA PRO A 344 -11.61 -20.51 1.92
C PRO A 344 -12.59 -20.08 3.00
N SER A 345 -13.06 -21.05 3.79
CA SER A 345 -14.04 -20.85 4.85
C SER A 345 -13.49 -20.04 6.03
N TRP A 346 -12.18 -20.13 6.28
CA TRP A 346 -11.54 -19.43 7.39
C TRP A 346 -11.54 -17.91 7.27
N LEU A 347 -11.84 -17.33 6.10
CA LEU A 347 -12.04 -15.89 5.92
C LEU A 347 -13.14 -15.32 6.82
N LEU A 348 -14.14 -16.15 7.16
CA LEU A 348 -15.21 -15.81 8.10
C LEU A 348 -14.67 -15.41 9.49
N LEU A 349 -13.50 -15.92 9.88
CA LEU A 349 -12.90 -15.74 11.20
C LEU A 349 -11.81 -14.64 11.22
N ALA A 350 -11.59 -13.95 10.10
CA ALA A 350 -10.50 -12.98 9.92
C ALA A 350 -10.86 -11.58 10.47
N HIS A 351 -11.25 -11.47 11.74
CA HIS A 351 -11.79 -10.22 12.32
C HIS A 351 -10.85 -9.01 12.34
N ASN A 352 -9.53 -9.22 12.25
CA ASN A 352 -8.53 -8.13 12.20
C ASN A 352 -8.16 -7.73 10.76
N LEU A 353 -8.74 -8.38 9.75
CA LEU A 353 -8.45 -8.10 8.35
C LEU A 353 -8.91 -6.69 7.99
N LYS A 354 -7.99 -5.90 7.44
CA LYS A 354 -8.17 -4.51 7.00
C LYS A 354 -8.23 -4.39 5.49
N GLU A 355 -7.52 -5.25 4.78
CA GLU A 355 -7.47 -5.24 3.32
C GLU A 355 -7.40 -6.66 2.77
N ILE A 356 -8.18 -6.90 1.72
CA ILE A 356 -8.15 -8.14 0.94
C ILE A 356 -8.05 -7.82 -0.55
N GLU A 357 -7.12 -8.49 -1.22
CA GLU A 357 -6.91 -8.40 -2.66
C GLU A 357 -7.00 -9.80 -3.29
N LEU A 358 -7.89 -9.95 -4.26
CA LEU A 358 -8.01 -11.14 -5.10
C LEU A 358 -7.56 -10.76 -6.50
N LEU A 359 -6.49 -11.36 -7.01
CA LEU A 359 -5.90 -11.04 -8.32
C LEU A 359 -5.78 -12.28 -9.19
N GLY A 360 -6.50 -12.32 -10.31
CA GLY A 360 -6.38 -13.43 -11.26
C GLY A 360 -6.97 -14.74 -10.73
N CYS A 361 -7.94 -14.67 -9.82
CA CYS A 361 -8.70 -15.82 -9.30
C CYS A 361 -9.78 -16.24 -10.31
N ASN A 362 -9.36 -16.54 -11.54
CA ASN A 362 -10.22 -16.60 -12.72
C ASN A 362 -11.27 -17.73 -12.70
N LYS A 363 -11.06 -18.77 -11.88
CA LYS A 363 -11.97 -19.93 -11.78
C LYS A 363 -13.02 -19.81 -10.69
N CYS A 364 -12.87 -18.85 -9.78
CA CYS A 364 -13.84 -18.63 -8.72
C CYS A 364 -15.19 -18.18 -9.27
N GLU A 365 -16.25 -18.85 -8.83
CA GLU A 365 -17.63 -18.57 -9.26
C GLU A 365 -18.34 -17.56 -8.34
N GLY A 366 -17.82 -17.36 -7.13
CA GLY A 366 -18.38 -16.47 -6.11
C GLY A 366 -17.32 -15.66 -5.36
N VAL A 367 -17.79 -14.77 -4.50
CA VAL A 367 -16.98 -13.90 -3.64
C VAL A 367 -16.96 -14.41 -2.20
N PRO A 368 -15.95 -14.06 -1.39
CA PRO A 368 -15.92 -14.48 0.01
C PRO A 368 -16.92 -13.65 0.84
N VAL A 369 -17.34 -14.22 1.97
CA VAL A 369 -18.19 -13.54 2.94
C VAL A 369 -17.35 -12.52 3.72
N LEU A 370 -17.59 -11.22 3.51
CA LEU A 370 -16.74 -10.16 4.05
C LEU A 370 -17.50 -9.10 4.84
N GLY A 371 -18.80 -8.93 4.61
CA GLY A 371 -19.55 -7.78 5.15
C GLY A 371 -19.68 -7.72 6.67
N HIS A 372 -19.49 -8.83 7.39
CA HIS A 372 -19.49 -8.86 8.85
C HIS A 372 -18.15 -8.43 9.47
N LEU A 373 -17.08 -8.26 8.68
CA LEU A 373 -15.74 -7.96 9.19
C LEU A 373 -15.64 -6.51 9.67
N PRO A 374 -15.28 -6.26 10.94
CA PRO A 374 -15.41 -4.93 11.56
C PRO A 374 -14.34 -3.92 11.12
N ASN A 375 -13.15 -4.40 10.72
CA ASN A 375 -11.99 -3.56 10.41
C ASN A 375 -11.68 -3.47 8.91
N LEU A 376 -12.46 -4.17 8.07
CA LEU A 376 -12.19 -4.27 6.64
C LEU A 376 -12.45 -2.92 5.98
N SER A 377 -11.38 -2.31 5.47
CA SER A 377 -11.36 -0.95 4.92
C SER A 377 -11.16 -0.91 3.40
N CYS A 378 -10.57 -1.96 2.83
CA CYS A 378 -10.27 -2.03 1.40
C CYS A 378 -10.54 -3.44 0.86
N VAL A 379 -11.30 -3.53 -0.22
CA VAL A 379 -11.55 -4.77 -0.95
C VAL A 379 -11.23 -4.54 -2.42
N LYS A 380 -10.30 -5.35 -2.97
CA LYS A 380 -9.97 -5.34 -4.39
C LYS A 380 -10.22 -6.71 -5.01
N ILE A 381 -11.06 -6.73 -6.03
CA ILE A 381 -11.39 -7.91 -6.83
C ILE A 381 -10.91 -7.63 -8.26
N MET A 382 -9.82 -8.27 -8.67
CA MET A 382 -9.18 -8.00 -9.96
C MET A 382 -9.05 -9.30 -10.75
N ARG A 383 -9.53 -9.30 -11.99
CA ARG A 383 -9.45 -10.44 -12.91
C ARG A 383 -10.04 -11.70 -12.27
N MET A 384 -11.36 -11.70 -12.09
CA MET A 384 -12.14 -12.89 -11.70
C MET A 384 -13.10 -13.23 -12.85
N GLU A 385 -12.58 -13.89 -13.88
CA GLU A 385 -13.32 -14.11 -15.14
C GLU A 385 -14.60 -14.94 -14.97
N ASN A 386 -14.62 -15.98 -14.13
CA ASN A 386 -15.80 -16.83 -13.91
C ASN A 386 -16.80 -16.28 -12.88
N LEU A 387 -16.52 -15.15 -12.24
CA LEU A 387 -17.44 -14.54 -11.31
C LEU A 387 -18.68 -14.06 -12.07
N THR A 388 -19.83 -14.67 -11.83
CA THR A 388 -21.09 -14.33 -12.52
C THR A 388 -22.05 -13.50 -11.68
N ARG A 389 -21.97 -13.63 -10.34
CA ARG A 389 -22.87 -12.95 -9.40
C ARG A 389 -22.15 -12.57 -8.11
N ILE A 390 -22.38 -11.35 -7.65
CA ILE A 390 -22.08 -10.93 -6.27
C ILE A 390 -23.39 -10.99 -5.49
N GLY A 391 -23.52 -12.00 -4.66
CA GLY A 391 -24.75 -12.29 -3.97
C GLY A 391 -24.87 -11.78 -2.53
N SER A 392 -25.94 -12.19 -1.85
CA SER A 392 -26.21 -11.82 -0.46
C SER A 392 -25.15 -12.37 0.49
N GLU A 393 -24.50 -13.47 0.10
CA GLU A 393 -23.37 -14.08 0.80
C GLU A 393 -22.21 -13.09 1.01
N PHE A 394 -21.99 -12.14 0.09
CA PHE A 394 -20.91 -11.16 0.19
C PHE A 394 -21.03 -10.31 1.47
N TYR A 395 -22.27 -9.98 1.84
CA TYR A 395 -22.58 -9.16 3.00
C TYR A 395 -22.51 -9.93 4.32
N GLY A 396 -22.69 -11.25 4.30
CA GLY A 396 -22.60 -12.10 5.50
C GLY A 396 -23.76 -11.94 6.48
N ASP A 397 -24.95 -11.53 6.02
CA ASP A 397 -26.15 -11.28 6.86
C ASP A 397 -26.51 -12.45 7.79
N ASP A 398 -26.38 -13.69 7.31
CA ASP A 398 -26.66 -14.90 8.11
C ASP A 398 -25.67 -15.13 9.26
N HIS A 399 -24.44 -14.60 9.15
CA HIS A 399 -23.38 -14.78 10.14
C HIS A 399 -23.35 -13.69 11.22
N VAL A 400 -24.13 -12.61 11.04
CA VAL A 400 -24.24 -11.51 12.01
C VAL A 400 -25.03 -11.94 13.27
N ASN A 401 -25.84 -13.01 13.20
CA ASN A 401 -26.78 -13.41 14.25
C ASN A 401 -26.57 -14.80 14.90
N CYS A 402 -25.45 -15.49 14.64
CA CYS A 402 -25.18 -16.80 15.27
C CYS A 402 -24.55 -16.73 16.68
N GLY A 403 -24.59 -15.58 17.35
CA GLY A 403 -24.16 -15.44 18.74
C GLY A 403 -25.33 -15.64 19.71
N ASN A 404 -25.19 -16.57 20.67
CA ASN A 404 -26.14 -16.88 21.76
C ASN A 404 -26.39 -15.71 22.76
N GLY A 405 -26.36 -14.45 22.34
CA GLY A 405 -26.50 -13.28 23.20
C GLY A 405 -27.52 -12.27 22.67
N SER A 406 -28.72 -12.29 23.25
CA SER A 406 -29.67 -11.19 23.58
C SER A 406 -29.78 -9.85 22.81
N SER A 407 -28.92 -9.45 21.87
CA SER A 407 -29.08 -8.16 21.17
C SER A 407 -29.73 -8.36 19.80
N LYS A 408 -31.05 -8.13 19.72
CA LYS A 408 -31.82 -7.98 18.46
C LYS A 408 -31.50 -6.66 17.73
N GLU A 409 -30.31 -6.10 17.91
CA GLU A 409 -29.95 -4.82 17.32
C GLU A 409 -29.30 -5.03 15.94
N PRO A 410 -29.84 -4.39 14.89
CA PRO A 410 -29.33 -4.52 13.53
C PRO A 410 -27.93 -3.91 13.42
N ARG A 411 -26.91 -4.75 13.16
CA ARG A 411 -25.53 -4.29 12.95
C ARG A 411 -25.31 -3.80 11.52
N PRO A 412 -24.47 -2.77 11.31
CA PRO A 412 -24.12 -2.33 9.97
C PRO A 412 -23.29 -3.38 9.22
N LEU A 413 -23.57 -3.53 7.93
CA LEU A 413 -22.80 -4.39 7.01
C LEU A 413 -21.71 -3.54 6.34
N PHE A 414 -20.49 -4.07 6.29
CA PHE A 414 -19.27 -3.37 5.89
C PHE A 414 -19.05 -2.06 6.70
N PRO A 415 -18.93 -2.14 8.04
CA PRO A 415 -18.94 -0.97 8.92
C PRO A 415 -17.76 -0.01 8.71
N ALA A 416 -16.61 -0.50 8.23
CA ALA A 416 -15.39 0.27 8.07
C ALA A 416 -14.88 0.36 6.63
N LEU A 417 -15.61 -0.21 5.65
CA LEU A 417 -15.16 -0.29 4.26
C LEU A 417 -15.11 1.12 3.66
N LYS A 418 -13.95 1.53 3.15
CA LYS A 418 -13.70 2.82 2.51
C LYS A 418 -13.55 2.72 1.01
N THR A 419 -12.93 1.64 0.54
CA THR A 419 -12.64 1.44 -0.89
C THR A 419 -13.09 0.07 -1.35
N LEU A 420 -13.86 0.04 -2.43
CA LEU A 420 -14.27 -1.17 -3.15
C LEU A 420 -13.87 -1.03 -4.62
N HIS A 421 -12.97 -1.90 -5.07
CA HIS A 421 -12.45 -1.93 -6.45
C HIS A 421 -12.78 -3.27 -7.09
N ILE A 422 -13.49 -3.25 -8.21
CA ILE A 422 -13.79 -4.44 -9.01
C ILE A 422 -13.30 -4.19 -10.43
N GLU A 423 -12.35 -4.98 -10.90
CA GLU A 423 -11.74 -4.85 -12.22
C GLU A 423 -11.69 -6.18 -12.95
N GLY A 424 -12.05 -6.19 -14.23
CA GLY A 424 -11.87 -7.35 -15.10
C GLY A 424 -12.71 -8.56 -14.71
N ALA A 425 -13.82 -8.36 -13.99
CA ALA A 425 -14.85 -9.37 -13.75
C ALA A 425 -15.80 -9.44 -14.95
N GLN A 426 -15.30 -9.92 -16.10
CA GLN A 426 -15.96 -9.75 -17.40
C GLN A 426 -17.30 -10.48 -17.52
N ASN A 427 -17.46 -11.61 -16.81
CA ASN A 427 -18.71 -12.38 -16.82
C ASN A 427 -19.64 -12.04 -15.66
N LEU A 428 -19.32 -11.02 -14.85
CA LEU A 428 -20.17 -10.59 -13.75
C LEU A 428 -21.44 -9.97 -14.35
N ILE A 429 -22.58 -10.61 -14.10
CA ILE A 429 -23.90 -10.19 -14.61
C ILE A 429 -24.63 -9.40 -13.54
N GLU A 430 -24.64 -9.89 -12.31
CA GLU A 430 -25.52 -9.37 -11.25
C GLU A 430 -24.75 -9.04 -9.98
N TRP A 431 -25.02 -7.86 -9.41
CA TRP A 431 -24.64 -7.53 -8.04
C TRP A 431 -25.91 -7.22 -7.23
N MET A 432 -26.28 -8.16 -6.37
CA MET A 432 -27.54 -8.13 -5.62
C MET A 432 -27.52 -7.07 -4.51
N GLU A 433 -28.66 -6.42 -4.29
CA GLU A 433 -28.90 -5.55 -3.14
C GLU A 433 -28.83 -6.35 -1.83
N ALA A 434 -28.33 -5.72 -0.76
CA ALA A 434 -28.26 -6.37 0.54
C ALA A 434 -29.66 -6.63 1.14
N PRO A 435 -29.85 -7.71 1.93
CA PRO A 435 -31.11 -7.98 2.61
C PRO A 435 -31.51 -6.85 3.57
N ARG A 436 -32.69 -6.23 3.37
CA ARG A 436 -33.15 -5.07 4.15
C ARG A 436 -33.83 -5.41 5.49
N GLU A 437 -34.14 -6.68 5.72
CA GLU A 437 -34.94 -7.11 6.87
C GLU A 437 -34.15 -7.14 8.19
N ARG A 438 -32.81 -7.14 8.14
CA ARG A 438 -31.94 -7.44 9.30
C ARG A 438 -30.74 -6.51 9.49
N ALA A 439 -30.33 -5.77 8.47
CA ALA A 439 -29.26 -4.78 8.54
C ALA A 439 -29.82 -3.36 8.66
N SER A 440 -29.21 -2.54 9.53
CA SER A 440 -29.63 -1.14 9.73
C SER A 440 -29.10 -0.22 8.63
N VAL A 441 -27.84 -0.44 8.22
CA VAL A 441 -27.14 0.33 7.19
C VAL A 441 -26.13 -0.58 6.49
N VAL A 442 -26.01 -0.44 5.17
CA VAL A 442 -25.02 -1.14 4.34
C VAL A 442 -24.05 -0.09 3.79
N PHE A 443 -22.75 -0.36 3.84
CA PHE A 443 -21.69 0.56 3.39
C PHE A 443 -21.71 1.96 4.05
N PRO A 444 -21.81 2.07 5.40
CA PRO A 444 -21.86 3.36 6.08
C PRO A 444 -20.62 4.24 5.86
N CYS A 445 -19.47 3.66 5.48
CA CYS A 445 -18.20 4.38 5.33
C CYS A 445 -17.58 4.29 3.93
N LEU A 446 -18.27 3.73 2.93
CA LEU A 446 -17.69 3.53 1.61
C LEU A 446 -17.53 4.88 0.90
N GLU A 447 -16.29 5.31 0.67
CA GLU A 447 -15.94 6.61 0.07
C GLU A 447 -15.59 6.48 -1.41
N GLU A 448 -14.96 5.38 -1.83
CA GLU A 448 -14.52 5.14 -3.20
C GLU A 448 -15.07 3.81 -3.76
N LEU A 449 -15.77 3.89 -4.88
CA LEU A 449 -16.24 2.75 -5.66
C LEU A 449 -15.65 2.82 -7.08
N THR A 450 -14.95 1.76 -7.48
CA THR A 450 -14.34 1.66 -8.81
C THR A 450 -14.78 0.37 -9.50
N LEU A 451 -15.33 0.49 -10.71
CA LEU A 451 -15.75 -0.62 -11.57
C LEU A 451 -15.06 -0.50 -12.93
N ILE A 452 -14.20 -1.45 -13.29
CA ILE A 452 -13.42 -1.40 -14.54
C ILE A 452 -13.58 -2.71 -15.31
N LYS A 453 -13.91 -2.67 -16.61
CA LYS A 453 -14.01 -3.87 -17.46
C LYS A 453 -15.00 -4.92 -16.93
N CYS A 454 -16.12 -4.50 -16.34
CA CYS A 454 -17.21 -5.36 -15.87
C CYS A 454 -18.33 -5.42 -16.93
N HIS A 455 -17.99 -5.91 -18.12
CA HIS A 455 -18.77 -5.72 -19.36
C HIS A 455 -20.23 -6.20 -19.29
N LYS A 456 -20.53 -7.28 -18.54
CA LYS A 456 -21.87 -7.87 -18.46
C LYS A 456 -22.71 -7.40 -17.28
N LEU A 457 -22.20 -6.51 -16.43
CA LEU A 457 -22.86 -6.14 -15.17
C LEU A 457 -24.12 -5.31 -15.43
N THR A 458 -25.30 -5.88 -15.18
CA THR A 458 -26.60 -5.22 -15.43
C THR A 458 -27.26 -4.65 -14.18
N SER A 459 -26.80 -5.01 -12.98
CA SER A 459 -27.35 -4.52 -11.71
C SER A 459 -26.25 -4.16 -10.71
N ALA A 460 -26.55 -3.25 -9.79
CA ALA A 460 -25.72 -2.91 -8.64
C ALA A 460 -26.61 -2.39 -7.49
N PRO A 461 -26.17 -2.45 -6.23
CA PRO A 461 -26.89 -1.86 -5.10
C PRO A 461 -27.20 -0.38 -5.30
N SER A 462 -28.25 0.10 -4.65
CA SER A 462 -28.71 1.49 -4.76
C SER A 462 -28.35 2.37 -3.58
N HIS A 463 -27.86 1.77 -2.49
CA HIS A 463 -27.63 2.46 -1.22
C HIS A 463 -26.13 2.58 -0.88
N PHE A 464 -25.58 3.78 -1.11
CA PHE A 464 -24.19 4.12 -0.80
C PHE A 464 -24.13 5.48 -0.06
N PRO A 465 -24.43 5.54 1.24
CA PRO A 465 -24.67 6.80 1.95
C PRO A 465 -23.44 7.74 2.00
N SER A 466 -22.23 7.20 1.94
CA SER A 466 -20.97 7.96 2.13
C SER A 466 -20.11 8.10 0.87
N LEU A 467 -20.64 7.71 -0.30
CA LEU A 467 -19.85 7.61 -1.53
C LEU A 467 -19.43 8.99 -2.07
N LYS A 468 -18.12 9.24 -2.09
CA LYS A 468 -17.52 10.51 -2.53
C LYS A 468 -16.96 10.42 -3.94
N LYS A 469 -16.46 9.26 -4.34
CA LYS A 469 -15.78 9.03 -5.61
C LYS A 469 -16.32 7.80 -6.32
N LEU A 470 -16.80 8.00 -7.54
CA LEU A 470 -17.23 6.91 -8.42
C LEU A 470 -16.42 6.93 -9.71
N VAL A 471 -15.78 5.79 -10.03
CA VAL A 471 -15.03 5.57 -11.25
C VAL A 471 -15.62 4.36 -11.97
N ILE A 472 -16.08 4.53 -13.21
CA ILE A 472 -16.59 3.44 -14.03
C ILE A 472 -15.93 3.47 -15.40
N GLU A 473 -15.21 2.41 -15.76
CA GLU A 473 -14.45 2.36 -17.00
C GLU A 473 -14.69 1.08 -17.80
N TRP A 474 -14.70 1.20 -19.13
CA TRP A 474 -14.77 0.10 -20.10
C TRP A 474 -15.95 -0.84 -19.85
N MET A 475 -17.17 -0.30 -19.81
CA MET A 475 -18.42 -1.05 -19.58
C MET A 475 -19.23 -1.18 -20.87
N ASP A 476 -19.86 -2.34 -21.09
CA ASP A 476 -20.72 -2.58 -22.27
C ASP A 476 -22.22 -2.74 -21.93
N SER A 477 -22.58 -2.70 -20.64
CA SER A 477 -23.92 -2.99 -20.14
C SER A 477 -24.92 -1.83 -20.16
N GLY A 478 -24.73 -0.85 -21.05
CA GLY A 478 -25.72 0.20 -21.29
C GLY A 478 -25.92 1.20 -20.15
N GLY A 479 -24.94 1.36 -19.26
CA GLY A 479 -25.07 2.23 -18.09
C GLY A 479 -26.09 1.78 -17.04
N MET A 480 -26.64 0.56 -17.14
CA MET A 480 -27.59 0.00 -16.17
C MET A 480 -27.11 0.06 -14.69
N PRO A 481 -25.88 -0.35 -14.34
CA PRO A 481 -25.40 -0.22 -12.96
C PRO A 481 -25.20 1.24 -12.54
N ILE A 482 -24.95 2.15 -13.49
CA ILE A 482 -24.86 3.58 -13.21
C ILE A 482 -26.21 4.09 -12.70
N ALA A 483 -27.32 3.64 -13.31
CA ALA A 483 -28.65 4.08 -12.91
C ALA A 483 -29.02 3.72 -11.47
N SER A 484 -28.59 2.55 -10.97
CA SER A 484 -28.83 2.14 -9.59
C SER A 484 -27.87 2.82 -8.61
N ILE A 485 -26.57 2.88 -8.92
CA ILE A 485 -25.55 3.49 -8.05
C ILE A 485 -25.81 5.00 -7.89
N LEU A 486 -26.11 5.68 -8.99
CA LEU A 486 -26.41 7.11 -9.03
C LEU A 486 -27.90 7.41 -8.82
N SER A 487 -28.60 6.58 -8.07
CA SER A 487 -30.01 6.81 -7.75
C SER A 487 -30.23 8.17 -7.08
N ASN A 488 -31.48 8.63 -7.07
CA ASN A 488 -31.89 9.88 -6.44
C ASN A 488 -31.66 9.95 -4.92
N GLN A 489 -31.06 8.96 -4.26
CA GLN A 489 -30.74 9.02 -2.83
C GLN A 489 -29.30 9.50 -2.55
N LEU A 490 -28.40 9.46 -3.54
CA LEU A 490 -27.00 9.81 -3.37
C LEU A 490 -26.77 11.33 -3.41
N THR A 491 -26.13 11.87 -2.37
CA THR A 491 -25.91 13.32 -2.16
C THR A 491 -24.45 13.69 -1.82
N THR A 492 -23.57 12.70 -1.72
CA THR A 492 -22.23 12.83 -1.15
C THR A 492 -21.10 12.89 -2.18
N LEU A 493 -21.39 12.79 -3.47
CA LEU A 493 -20.37 12.74 -4.53
C LEU A 493 -19.58 14.05 -4.64
N THR A 494 -18.29 13.88 -4.85
CA THR A 494 -17.30 14.94 -5.11
C THR A 494 -16.49 14.69 -6.38
N TYR A 495 -16.38 13.43 -6.81
CA TYR A 495 -15.64 13.00 -7.99
C TYR A 495 -16.44 11.96 -8.77
N LEU A 496 -16.61 12.20 -10.07
CA LEU A 496 -17.25 11.29 -11.00
C LEU A 496 -16.39 11.15 -12.26
N SER A 497 -16.01 9.93 -12.61
CA SER A 497 -15.28 9.64 -13.85
C SER A 497 -15.86 8.45 -14.60
N PHE A 498 -16.16 8.65 -15.88
CA PHE A 498 -16.61 7.64 -16.82
C PHE A 498 -15.69 7.57 -18.03
N LEU A 499 -15.15 6.38 -18.33
CA LEU A 499 -14.30 6.15 -19.50
C LEU A 499 -14.79 4.95 -20.30
N GLY A 500 -15.20 5.13 -21.56
CA GLY A 500 -15.52 4.01 -22.45
C GLY A 500 -16.76 3.22 -22.01
N VAL A 501 -17.81 3.90 -21.56
CA VAL A 501 -19.09 3.28 -21.17
C VAL A 501 -20.04 3.25 -22.37
N LYS A 502 -20.26 2.08 -22.96
CA LYS A 502 -21.19 1.89 -24.09
C LYS A 502 -22.64 1.79 -23.63
N GLY A 503 -23.54 2.33 -24.44
CA GLY A 503 -24.98 2.43 -24.22
C GLY A 503 -25.42 3.41 -23.12
N LEU A 504 -24.49 4.15 -22.51
CA LEU A 504 -24.82 5.25 -21.60
C LEU A 504 -25.37 6.44 -22.41
N THR A 505 -26.69 6.66 -22.36
CA THR A 505 -27.35 7.73 -23.11
C THR A 505 -27.46 9.05 -22.36
N CYS A 506 -27.68 8.99 -21.04
CA CYS A 506 -27.69 10.11 -20.10
C CYS A 506 -27.46 9.62 -18.65
N LEU A 507 -27.08 10.53 -17.75
CA LEU A 507 -27.02 10.24 -16.31
C LEU A 507 -28.41 10.31 -15.67
N PRO A 508 -28.65 9.59 -14.56
CA PRO A 508 -29.93 9.62 -13.87
C PRO A 508 -30.39 11.04 -13.52
N GLY A 509 -31.66 11.34 -13.80
CA GLY A 509 -32.24 12.65 -13.52
C GLY A 509 -32.24 12.96 -12.03
N GLY A 510 -31.93 14.20 -11.65
CA GLY A 510 -31.82 14.67 -10.27
C GLY A 510 -30.47 14.43 -9.59
N MET A 511 -29.57 13.63 -10.18
CA MET A 511 -28.25 13.34 -9.59
C MET A 511 -27.40 14.60 -9.43
N LEU A 512 -27.32 15.43 -10.46
CA LEU A 512 -26.55 16.69 -10.43
C LEU A 512 -27.15 17.71 -9.45
N GLU A 513 -28.48 17.75 -9.31
CA GLU A 513 -29.19 18.66 -8.40
C GLU A 513 -28.89 18.34 -6.92
N LYS A 514 -28.75 17.04 -6.62
CA LYS A 514 -28.52 16.53 -5.26
C LYS A 514 -27.06 16.56 -4.85
N ASN A 515 -26.14 16.36 -5.78
CA ASN A 515 -24.69 16.32 -5.52
C ASN A 515 -24.04 17.70 -5.71
N LYS A 516 -24.45 18.67 -4.90
CA LYS A 516 -23.97 20.07 -4.97
C LYS A 516 -22.46 20.22 -4.72
N ASN A 517 -21.85 19.23 -4.07
CA ASN A 517 -20.41 19.18 -3.76
C ASN A 517 -19.57 18.52 -4.86
N LEU A 518 -20.16 18.15 -6.00
CA LEU A 518 -19.43 17.58 -7.13
C LEU A 518 -18.38 18.57 -7.63
N ALA A 519 -17.10 18.22 -7.49
CA ALA A 519 -15.95 19.07 -7.82
C ALA A 519 -15.23 18.64 -9.10
N HIS A 520 -15.36 17.36 -9.48
CA HIS A 520 -14.69 16.77 -10.64
C HIS A 520 -15.67 15.91 -11.44
N LEU A 521 -15.80 16.22 -12.73
CA LEU A 521 -16.58 15.46 -13.70
C LEU A 521 -15.73 15.18 -14.95
N ASP A 522 -15.41 13.90 -15.18
CA ASP A 522 -14.71 13.42 -16.38
C ASP A 522 -15.60 12.40 -17.11
N ILE A 523 -15.94 12.69 -18.37
CA ILE A 523 -16.69 11.76 -19.23
C ILE A 523 -15.95 11.61 -20.55
N SER A 524 -15.35 10.45 -20.74
CA SER A 524 -14.46 10.17 -21.87
C SER A 524 -14.92 8.91 -22.61
N GLN A 525 -14.91 8.92 -23.94
CA GLN A 525 -15.24 7.78 -24.82
C GLN A 525 -16.64 7.16 -24.60
N CYS A 526 -17.59 7.91 -24.04
CA CYS A 526 -18.99 7.50 -23.93
C CYS A 526 -19.75 7.88 -25.21
N SER A 527 -19.65 7.02 -26.24
CA SER A 527 -20.09 7.39 -27.59
C SER A 527 -21.61 7.56 -27.72
N ASP A 528 -22.40 6.78 -26.98
CA ASP A 528 -23.89 6.80 -27.01
C ASP A 528 -24.51 7.96 -26.20
N LEU A 529 -23.67 8.76 -25.53
CA LEU A 529 -24.12 9.85 -24.66
C LEU A 529 -24.72 10.97 -25.50
N THR A 530 -26.00 11.25 -25.29
CA THR A 530 -26.73 12.32 -26.01
C THR A 530 -26.82 13.62 -25.21
N CYS A 531 -26.89 13.51 -23.88
CA CYS A 531 -26.81 14.61 -22.93
C CYS A 531 -26.19 14.12 -21.61
N ILE A 532 -25.62 15.02 -20.81
CA ILE A 532 -25.08 14.68 -19.49
C ILE A 532 -26.22 14.38 -18.52
N SER A 533 -27.22 15.24 -18.45
CA SER A 533 -28.42 15.04 -17.62
C SER A 533 -29.64 15.59 -18.36
N PRO A 534 -30.80 14.90 -18.29
CA PRO A 534 -32.03 15.40 -18.92
C PRO A 534 -32.53 16.65 -18.18
N GLN A 535 -32.80 17.73 -18.92
CA GLN A 535 -33.32 18.99 -18.39
C GLN A 535 -34.58 18.78 -17.54
N SER A 536 -34.54 19.16 -16.26
CA SER A 536 -35.68 19.22 -15.36
C SER A 536 -36.40 20.54 -15.58
N GLN A 537 -37.68 20.48 -15.98
CA GLN A 537 -38.49 21.67 -16.18
C GLN A 537 -38.56 22.47 -14.86
N GLY A 538 -37.91 23.65 -14.84
CA GLY A 538 -38.05 24.64 -13.76
C GLY A 538 -36.98 24.65 -12.67
N PHE A 539 -35.87 23.90 -12.80
CA PHE A 539 -34.74 23.98 -11.86
C PHE A 539 -33.44 24.37 -12.57
N GLU A 540 -32.79 25.44 -12.11
CA GLU A 540 -31.38 25.69 -12.40
C GLU A 540 -30.55 24.62 -11.67
N TYR A 541 -29.80 23.80 -12.41
CA TYR A 541 -28.80 22.93 -11.82
C TYR A 541 -27.72 23.81 -11.17
N CYS A 542 -27.34 23.52 -9.93
CA CYS A 542 -26.30 24.30 -9.26
C CYS A 542 -25.24 23.34 -8.72
N CYS A 543 -24.32 22.91 -9.58
CA CYS A 543 -23.06 22.25 -9.19
C CYS A 543 -22.07 23.32 -8.69
N ALA A 544 -22.42 23.99 -7.58
CA ALA A 544 -21.71 25.15 -7.05
C ALA A 544 -20.23 24.91 -6.72
N SER A 545 -19.81 23.65 -6.65
CA SER A 545 -18.43 23.25 -6.34
C SER A 545 -17.64 22.71 -7.54
N LEU A 546 -18.23 22.64 -8.75
CA LEU A 546 -17.56 22.04 -9.91
C LEU A 546 -16.32 22.86 -10.28
N SER A 547 -15.16 22.23 -10.18
CA SER A 547 -13.85 22.85 -10.44
C SER A 547 -13.18 22.29 -11.70
N TYR A 548 -13.57 21.10 -12.10
CA TYR A 548 -12.96 20.34 -13.18
C TYR A 548 -14.04 19.69 -14.05
N LEU A 549 -14.08 20.03 -15.33
CA LEU A 549 -14.96 19.44 -16.32
C LEU A 549 -14.14 18.97 -17.53
N ARG A 550 -14.15 17.67 -17.79
CA ARG A 550 -13.55 17.09 -19.00
C ARG A 550 -14.57 16.22 -19.72
N ILE A 551 -14.73 16.46 -21.02
CA ILE A 551 -15.53 15.63 -21.91
C ILE A 551 -14.72 15.32 -23.16
N ARG A 552 -14.46 14.04 -23.42
CA ARG A 552 -13.63 13.61 -24.55
C ARG A 552 -14.31 12.52 -25.36
N ILE A 553 -14.28 12.62 -26.69
CA ILE A 553 -14.68 11.51 -27.59
C ILE A 553 -16.15 11.09 -27.32
N CYS A 554 -17.05 12.07 -27.15
CA CYS A 554 -18.48 11.87 -26.96
C CYS A 554 -19.24 12.29 -28.22
N HIS A 555 -19.35 11.37 -29.17
CA HIS A 555 -19.79 11.66 -30.53
C HIS A 555 -21.23 12.17 -30.64
N TYR A 556 -22.18 11.62 -29.86
CA TYR A 556 -23.60 12.00 -29.95
C TYR A 556 -24.03 13.09 -28.97
N LEU A 557 -23.10 13.65 -28.18
CA LEU A 557 -23.42 14.66 -27.18
C LEU A 557 -23.88 15.95 -27.88
N ARG A 558 -25.11 16.40 -27.59
CA ARG A 558 -25.72 17.54 -28.29
C ARG A 558 -25.60 18.87 -27.55
N TYR A 559 -25.65 18.83 -26.22
CA TYR A 559 -25.64 20.01 -25.38
C TYR A 559 -25.09 19.71 -23.98
N LEU A 560 -24.60 20.75 -23.30
CA LEU A 560 -24.35 20.72 -21.85
C LEU A 560 -25.57 21.30 -21.11
N PRO A 561 -25.96 20.75 -19.95
CA PRO A 561 -27.10 21.24 -19.19
C PRO A 561 -26.82 22.62 -18.57
N ASP A 562 -27.84 23.50 -18.54
CA ASP A 562 -27.75 24.82 -17.92
C ASP A 562 -27.34 24.70 -16.44
N GLY A 563 -26.46 25.58 -15.95
CA GLY A 563 -26.02 25.55 -14.55
C GLY A 563 -25.02 24.45 -14.17
N LEU A 564 -24.58 23.63 -15.12
CA LEU A 564 -23.36 22.83 -14.97
C LEU A 564 -22.11 23.70 -14.90
N LEU A 565 -22.09 24.80 -15.66
CA LEU A 565 -21.00 25.76 -15.73
C LEU A 565 -21.18 26.81 -14.63
N THR A 566 -20.33 26.73 -13.60
CA THR A 566 -20.42 27.56 -12.40
C THR A 566 -19.16 28.41 -12.19
N PRO A 567 -19.22 29.49 -11.39
CA PRO A 567 -18.06 30.36 -11.14
C PRO A 567 -16.85 29.67 -10.49
N SER A 568 -17.04 28.46 -9.92
CA SER A 568 -15.97 27.65 -9.32
C SER A 568 -15.11 26.89 -10.33
N LEU A 569 -15.53 26.82 -11.60
CA LEU A 569 -14.87 26.02 -12.63
C LEU A 569 -13.48 26.59 -12.93
N LYS A 570 -12.45 25.75 -12.85
CA LYS A 570 -11.04 26.11 -13.10
C LYS A 570 -10.50 25.54 -14.40
N GLU A 571 -10.89 24.32 -14.72
CA GLU A 571 -10.49 23.64 -15.95
C GLU A 571 -11.70 23.11 -16.70
N MET A 572 -11.79 23.47 -17.97
CA MET A 572 -12.78 22.96 -18.90
C MET A 572 -12.09 22.42 -20.15
N GLU A 573 -12.23 21.12 -20.41
CA GLU A 573 -11.69 20.46 -21.60
C GLU A 573 -12.82 19.77 -22.37
N LEU A 574 -13.07 20.20 -23.60
CA LEU A 574 -13.91 19.51 -24.58
C LEU A 574 -13.04 19.06 -25.75
N TYR A 575 -12.91 17.75 -25.94
CA TYR A 575 -12.08 17.16 -26.99
C TYR A 575 -12.90 16.20 -27.84
N TYR A 576 -12.96 16.42 -29.15
CA TYR A 576 -13.62 15.55 -30.12
C TYR A 576 -15.08 15.23 -29.75
N CYS A 577 -15.89 16.29 -29.63
CA CYS A 577 -17.35 16.21 -29.45
C CYS A 577 -18.02 16.90 -30.65
N PRO A 578 -18.11 16.25 -31.82
CA PRO A 578 -18.47 16.91 -33.08
C PRO A 578 -19.91 17.42 -33.14
N ASN A 579 -20.89 16.70 -32.56
CA ASN A 579 -22.31 17.06 -32.59
C ASN A 579 -22.73 18.01 -31.46
N LEU A 580 -21.79 18.54 -30.69
CA LEU A 580 -22.08 19.46 -29.60
C LEU A 580 -22.45 20.82 -30.20
N GLN A 581 -23.73 21.18 -30.11
CA GLN A 581 -24.28 22.39 -30.73
C GLN A 581 -24.39 23.55 -29.74
N TYR A 582 -24.58 23.25 -28.46
CA TYR A 582 -24.87 24.24 -27.43
C TYR A 582 -24.04 24.02 -26.17
N ILE A 583 -23.28 25.06 -25.82
CA ILE A 583 -22.70 25.27 -24.49
C ILE A 583 -23.59 26.33 -23.82
N PRO A 584 -24.06 26.17 -22.57
CA PRO A 584 -24.81 27.19 -21.86
C PRO A 584 -23.90 28.33 -21.41
N ASP A 585 -24.44 29.53 -21.20
CA ASP A 585 -23.71 30.57 -20.48
C ASP A 585 -23.57 30.20 -18.99
N ALA A 586 -22.60 30.78 -18.31
CA ALA A 586 -22.35 30.50 -16.90
C ALA A 586 -23.52 31.03 -16.04
N THR A 587 -23.93 30.27 -15.03
CA THR A 587 -24.92 30.77 -14.07
C THR A 587 -24.28 31.72 -13.06
N HIS A 588 -25.07 32.64 -12.50
CA HIS A 588 -24.75 33.47 -11.33
C HIS A 588 -23.37 34.18 -11.34
N GLY A 589 -23.01 34.89 -12.42
CA GLY A 589 -21.88 35.83 -12.39
C GLY A 589 -20.62 35.44 -13.19
N GLY A 590 -20.75 34.55 -14.19
CA GLY A 590 -19.67 34.26 -15.14
C GLY A 590 -18.68 33.20 -14.67
N LEU A 591 -17.75 32.80 -15.54
CA LEU A 591 -16.69 31.82 -15.26
C LEU A 591 -15.44 32.51 -14.66
N THR A 592 -15.60 33.15 -13.51
CA THR A 592 -14.56 34.00 -12.91
C THR A 592 -13.31 33.27 -12.45
N SER A 593 -13.37 31.96 -12.21
CA SER A 593 -12.23 31.15 -11.73
C SER A 593 -11.59 30.30 -12.83
N LEU A 594 -12.05 30.40 -14.08
CA LEU A 594 -11.59 29.52 -15.16
C LEU A 594 -10.15 29.87 -15.56
N GLU A 595 -9.23 28.97 -15.25
CA GLU A 595 -7.79 29.11 -15.52
C GLU A 595 -7.41 28.49 -16.88
N THR A 596 -8.08 27.41 -17.27
CA THR A 596 -7.80 26.67 -18.51
C THR A 596 -9.08 26.33 -19.26
N LEU A 597 -9.15 26.75 -20.52
CA LEU A 597 -10.20 26.38 -21.48
C LEU A 597 -9.56 25.71 -22.69
N SER A 598 -9.96 24.46 -22.97
CA SER A 598 -9.52 23.70 -24.13
C SER A 598 -10.71 23.20 -24.92
N LEU A 599 -10.82 23.61 -26.19
CA LEU A 599 -11.82 23.16 -27.15
C LEU A 599 -11.08 22.62 -28.38
N THR A 600 -11.20 21.33 -28.64
CA THR A 600 -10.51 20.69 -29.77
C THR A 600 -11.47 19.80 -30.53
N LEU A 601 -11.56 19.94 -31.85
CA LEU A 601 -12.41 19.10 -32.70
C LEU A 601 -13.90 19.07 -32.29
N CYS A 602 -14.43 20.22 -31.85
CA CYS A 602 -15.85 20.42 -31.59
C CYS A 602 -16.46 21.23 -32.74
N CYS A 603 -16.93 20.54 -33.78
CA CYS A 603 -17.21 21.15 -35.08
C CYS A 603 -18.51 21.97 -35.12
N ASP A 604 -19.58 21.50 -34.47
CA ASP A 604 -20.91 22.13 -34.55
C ASP A 604 -21.11 23.31 -33.57
N ILE A 605 -20.10 23.66 -32.77
CA ILE A 605 -20.18 24.79 -31.84
C ILE A 605 -20.04 26.09 -32.60
N THR A 606 -21.11 26.90 -32.60
CA THR A 606 -21.15 28.18 -33.32
C THR A 606 -20.65 29.37 -32.51
N SER A 607 -20.77 29.30 -31.18
CA SER A 607 -20.37 30.38 -30.26
C SER A 607 -19.97 29.85 -28.89
N ILE A 608 -19.14 30.61 -28.19
CA ILE A 608 -18.81 30.42 -26.77
C ILE A 608 -19.53 31.55 -26.01
N PRO A 609 -20.62 31.27 -25.28
CA PRO A 609 -21.58 32.30 -24.87
C PRO A 609 -21.16 33.08 -23.62
N PHE A 610 -19.88 33.05 -23.21
CA PHE A 610 -19.40 33.60 -21.93
C PHE A 610 -19.47 35.14 -21.90
N SER A 611 -20.68 35.65 -21.66
CA SER A 611 -21.05 37.06 -21.84
C SER A 611 -20.34 38.01 -20.87
N GLN A 612 -19.88 37.49 -19.73
CA GLN A 612 -19.20 38.24 -18.67
C GLN A 612 -17.65 38.19 -18.77
N GLY A 613 -17.11 37.55 -19.81
CA GLY A 613 -15.67 37.39 -20.01
C GLY A 613 -15.04 36.31 -19.11
N LEU A 614 -13.74 36.06 -19.32
CA LEU A 614 -12.94 35.04 -18.64
C LEU A 614 -11.72 35.65 -17.91
N PRO A 615 -11.92 36.35 -16.77
CA PRO A 615 -10.89 37.19 -16.16
C PRO A 615 -9.70 36.43 -15.56
N ALA A 616 -9.85 35.14 -15.23
CA ALA A 616 -8.79 34.31 -14.65
C ALA A 616 -8.06 33.42 -15.68
N LEU A 617 -8.39 33.54 -16.96
CA LEU A 617 -7.93 32.61 -17.99
C LEU A 617 -6.43 32.75 -18.26
N GLY A 618 -5.66 31.75 -17.85
CA GLY A 618 -4.23 31.67 -18.13
C GLY A 618 -3.90 30.88 -19.39
N LYS A 619 -4.78 29.96 -19.81
CA LYS A 619 -4.56 29.08 -20.96
C LYS A 619 -5.83 28.92 -21.78
N LEU A 620 -5.76 29.35 -23.05
CA LEU A 620 -6.78 29.10 -24.05
C LEU A 620 -6.21 28.22 -25.16
N HIS A 621 -6.83 27.06 -25.37
CA HIS A 621 -6.52 26.19 -26.51
C HIS A 621 -7.79 25.97 -27.31
N ILE A 622 -7.81 26.46 -28.56
CA ILE A 622 -8.89 26.19 -29.51
C ILE A 622 -8.25 25.63 -30.76
N ASP A 623 -8.62 24.42 -31.15
CA ASP A 623 -8.09 23.76 -32.34
C ASP A 623 -9.20 23.02 -33.12
N GLN A 624 -9.24 23.21 -34.43
CA GLN A 624 -10.17 22.52 -35.33
C GLN A 624 -11.66 22.62 -34.93
N CYS A 625 -12.11 23.78 -34.47
CA CYS A 625 -13.52 24.13 -34.24
C CYS A 625 -14.03 25.04 -35.37
N TRP A 626 -14.55 24.46 -36.45
CA TRP A 626 -14.74 25.18 -37.73
C TRP A 626 -15.93 26.14 -37.77
N GLU A 627 -17.04 25.84 -37.07
CA GLU A 627 -18.23 26.71 -37.06
C GLU A 627 -18.14 27.85 -36.03
N LEU A 628 -17.05 27.91 -35.25
CA LEU A 628 -16.90 28.89 -34.18
C LEU A 628 -16.70 30.29 -34.75
N SER A 629 -17.71 31.15 -34.58
CA SER A 629 -17.75 32.49 -35.17
C SER A 629 -17.19 33.61 -34.27
N SER A 630 -17.06 33.36 -32.96
CA SER A 630 -16.57 34.34 -31.98
C SER A 630 -15.77 33.68 -30.86
N LEU A 631 -14.71 34.36 -30.42
CA LEU A 631 -13.93 33.99 -29.24
C LEU A 631 -14.49 34.68 -27.98
N PRO A 632 -14.31 34.08 -26.79
CA PRO A 632 -14.70 34.71 -25.53
C PRO A 632 -13.90 36.01 -25.30
N LEU A 633 -14.50 36.97 -24.61
CA LEU A 633 -13.79 38.16 -24.13
C LEU A 633 -12.77 37.71 -23.06
N VAL A 634 -11.50 37.98 -23.31
CA VAL A 634 -10.38 37.74 -22.38
C VAL A 634 -9.74 39.11 -22.12
N ASP A 635 -9.58 39.48 -20.85
CA ASP A 635 -8.93 40.73 -20.42
C ASP A 635 -7.40 40.70 -20.58
#